data_AF-A0A928KV40-F1
#
_entry.id   AF-A0A928KV40-F1
#
_cell.length_a   1.000
_cell.length_b   1.000
_cell.length_c   1.000
_cell.angle_alpha   90.00
_cell.angle_beta   90.00
_cell.angle_gamma   90.00
#
_symmetry.space_group_name_H-M   'P 1'
#
loop_
_entity.id
_entity.type
_entity.pdbx_description
1 polymer ?
#
loop_
_entity_poly.entity_id
_entity_poly.type
_entity_poly.pdbx_seq_one_letter_code
_entity_poly.pdbx_strand_id
1 'polypeptide(L)'
;MLKNMAEKYFADRKANVRRAVIAVLAVVFALFLYQLNQVQKPELVTTVGRTFEHARVVEVVKDNLQEDGHRYGEQQVRLLMLSGSKQGQTVDATSAAGYLFGAGCTPGMEVIAIQSVSGDISVTSVYSADREKVIYVFVLLFFLLLSIIAGKQGIKSSIGLIFTLACIFWLYLPLVFRGFSPFWAAVLVAAVTTVVTVYLIGGPTKKSACAMIGTVSGVIIAGAAAVIFGHFSGVSGYNVSDIENLLFLGDSTKIQVGGLLFSGLLISSLGAAIDISISIASTVNEIHESNPSLGRAALFSSGMRVGRDIMGSNAATLILAFAGGSLSMLVSNYVYDLPYIQVVNSYGIGIEIMQAFSASFGIILAVPIVAAVSAVWMGPSHTVPAAAAEISEPLPGEAAVLPAPAEGLPRDAQPAGTFSAAVISRIKRLTPVLAQGKQALLLHWKGITVAVCLFILAFCGLQFYSAYMEYQNAGKDYRQAEQSMESSSPALSIKGTAAPLESSAPQEKPFVFDYKKLTAQNSDAAGWIRLPGTGLSYPVVQGKDNDYYLTHTFYKNKNTAGAVFLDSRLSGGLSAQHSILYGHNMRDGSMFAELLRYREKAYWEQHPTLELYSKGGKILCEVFSAHEAAPDSETYTLTFPDQSKYEQYLKAMAKLSLYDTGVTAGPGSQIVTLSTCVSDERDMRFVVQARKVQAV
;
A
#
# COMPACT_ATOMS: atom_id res chain seq x y z
N MET A 1 -3.51 52.31 1.28
CA MET A 1 -3.50 51.10 0.41
C MET A 1 -4.77 50.26 0.56
N LEU A 2 -5.18 49.87 1.78
CA LEU A 2 -6.44 49.16 2.04
C LEU A 2 -7.71 49.92 1.62
N LYS A 3 -7.76 51.24 1.82
CA LYS A 3 -8.90 52.10 1.42
C LYS A 3 -9.09 52.17 -0.11
N ASN A 4 -8.00 52.38 -0.86
CA ASN A 4 -8.01 52.36 -2.33
C ASN A 4 -8.26 50.96 -2.91
N MET A 5 -7.86 49.89 -2.21
CA MET A 5 -8.22 48.52 -2.59
C MET A 5 -9.72 48.26 -2.39
N ALA A 6 -10.31 48.72 -1.28
CA ALA A 6 -11.74 48.60 -1.01
C ALA A 6 -12.59 49.39 -2.03
N GLU A 7 -12.22 50.63 -2.33
CA GLU A 7 -12.94 51.46 -3.34
C GLU A 7 -12.92 50.82 -4.74
N LYS A 8 -11.81 50.23 -5.15
CA LYS A 8 -11.72 49.47 -6.42
C LYS A 8 -12.48 48.15 -6.37
N TYR A 9 -12.60 47.53 -5.19
CA TYR A 9 -13.34 46.28 -4.97
C TYR A 9 -14.86 46.46 -5.01
N PHE A 10 -15.35 47.63 -4.57
CA PHE A 10 -16.76 47.97 -4.46
C PHE A 10 -17.32 48.78 -5.65
N ALA A 11 -16.52 49.12 -6.66
CA ALA A 11 -16.94 49.93 -7.80
C ALA A 11 -17.95 49.25 -8.75
N ASP A 12 -17.97 47.91 -8.83
CA ASP A 12 -18.87 47.15 -9.74
C ASP A 12 -20.08 46.59 -8.99
N ARG A 13 -21.22 47.30 -9.11
CA ARG A 13 -22.49 46.97 -8.44
C ARG A 13 -22.99 45.56 -8.80
N LYS A 14 -22.80 45.08 -10.04
CA LYS A 14 -23.25 43.74 -10.46
C LYS A 14 -22.37 42.64 -9.86
N ALA A 15 -21.06 42.85 -9.83
CA ALA A 15 -20.12 41.93 -9.20
C ALA A 15 -20.35 41.83 -7.68
N ASN A 16 -20.67 42.95 -7.03
CA ASN A 16 -20.96 42.99 -5.60
C ASN A 16 -22.29 42.31 -5.23
N VAL A 17 -23.34 42.52 -6.02
CA VAL A 17 -24.62 41.80 -5.85
C VAL A 17 -24.41 40.30 -5.99
N ARG A 18 -23.65 39.84 -7.00
CA ARG A 18 -23.33 38.41 -7.16
C ARG A 18 -22.56 37.85 -5.96
N ARG A 19 -21.56 38.58 -5.45
CA ARG A 19 -20.80 38.19 -4.25
C ARG A 19 -21.69 38.13 -3.01
N ALA A 20 -22.59 39.09 -2.84
CA ALA A 20 -23.54 39.12 -1.73
C ALA A 20 -24.51 37.93 -1.78
N VAL A 21 -25.04 37.60 -2.96
CA VAL A 21 -25.91 36.42 -3.14
C VAL A 21 -25.16 35.13 -2.79
N ILE A 22 -23.92 34.97 -3.24
CA ILE A 22 -23.10 33.79 -2.92
C ILE A 22 -22.82 33.72 -1.41
N ALA A 23 -22.51 34.85 -0.77
CA ALA A 23 -22.28 34.89 0.67
C ALA A 23 -23.54 34.51 1.45
N VAL A 24 -24.72 35.01 1.04
CA VAL A 24 -26.00 34.62 1.65
C VAL A 24 -26.27 33.12 1.45
N LEU A 25 -26.09 32.58 0.25
CA LEU A 25 -26.25 31.15 -0.02
C LEU A 25 -25.28 30.30 0.82
N ALA A 26 -24.03 30.74 0.99
CA ALA A 26 -23.05 30.05 1.82
C ALA A 26 -23.46 30.06 3.31
N VAL A 27 -23.97 31.18 3.82
CA VAL A 27 -24.46 31.28 5.21
C VAL A 27 -25.71 30.39 5.39
N VAL A 28 -26.66 30.44 4.46
CA VAL A 28 -27.85 29.58 4.50
C VAL A 28 -27.46 28.11 4.45
N PHE A 29 -26.51 27.75 3.59
CA PHE A 29 -25.99 26.38 3.51
C PHE A 29 -25.27 25.98 4.81
N ALA A 30 -24.46 26.85 5.40
CA ALA A 30 -23.82 26.58 6.69
C ALA A 30 -24.83 26.41 7.83
N LEU A 31 -25.89 27.23 7.87
CA LEU A 31 -26.99 27.09 8.83
C LEU A 31 -27.75 25.77 8.62
N PHE A 32 -28.00 25.40 7.36
CA PHE A 32 -28.59 24.11 7.02
C PHE A 32 -27.71 22.95 7.49
N LEU A 33 -26.39 22.99 7.23
CA LEU A 33 -25.46 21.98 7.73
C LEU A 33 -25.44 21.95 9.26
N TYR A 34 -25.45 23.10 9.93
CA TYR A 34 -25.51 23.17 11.38
C TYR A 34 -26.78 22.48 11.91
N GLN A 35 -27.95 22.81 11.37
CA GLN A 35 -29.22 22.18 11.75
C GLN A 35 -29.24 20.68 11.43
N LEU A 36 -28.65 20.27 10.30
CA LEU A 36 -28.49 18.87 9.94
C LEU A 36 -27.51 18.16 10.88
N ASN A 37 -26.51 18.81 11.47
CA ASN A 37 -25.60 18.13 12.40
C ASN A 37 -26.15 18.04 13.83
N GLN A 38 -27.30 18.65 14.12
CA GLN A 38 -28.02 18.47 15.38
C GLN A 38 -28.65 17.08 15.46
N VAL A 39 -27.84 16.08 15.79
CA VAL A 39 -28.26 14.69 15.97
C VAL A 39 -27.62 14.12 17.22
N GLN A 40 -28.44 13.48 18.06
CA GLN A 40 -27.94 12.67 19.17
C GLN A 40 -27.43 11.35 18.60
N LYS A 41 -26.10 11.17 18.64
CA LYS A 41 -25.47 9.91 18.29
C LYS A 41 -25.57 8.99 19.52
N PRO A 42 -26.11 7.77 19.40
CA PRO A 42 -26.14 6.84 20.51
C PRO A 42 -24.69 6.51 20.90
N GLU A 43 -24.39 6.55 22.19
CA GLU A 43 -23.11 6.06 22.68
C GLU A 43 -23.07 4.55 22.49
N LEU A 44 -22.02 4.06 21.83
CA LEU A 44 -21.80 2.62 21.73
C LEU A 44 -21.43 2.11 23.12
N VAL A 45 -22.06 1.01 23.56
CA VAL A 45 -21.84 0.40 24.89
C VAL A 45 -20.35 0.16 25.16
N THR A 46 -19.56 -0.10 24.11
CA THR A 46 -18.11 -0.34 24.19
C THR A 46 -17.26 0.91 24.43
N THR A 47 -17.83 2.11 24.26
CA THR A 47 -17.12 3.41 24.40
C THR A 47 -17.57 4.23 25.62
N VAL A 48 -18.61 3.79 26.33
CA VAL A 48 -19.12 4.51 27.51
C VAL A 48 -18.02 4.60 28.58
N GLY A 49 -17.73 5.83 29.02
CA GLY A 49 -16.72 6.11 30.06
C GLY A 49 -15.26 6.07 29.59
N ARG A 50 -15.00 5.95 28.28
CA ARG A 50 -13.64 5.98 27.71
C ARG A 50 -13.35 7.34 27.08
N THR A 51 -12.23 7.96 27.46
CA THR A 51 -11.69 9.14 26.77
C THR A 51 -10.38 8.79 26.07
N PHE A 52 -10.08 9.50 24.98
CA PHE A 52 -8.82 9.38 24.24
C PHE A 52 -8.01 10.64 24.48
N GLU A 53 -6.83 10.49 25.06
CA GLU A 53 -6.04 11.60 25.57
C GLU A 53 -4.61 11.54 25.04
N HIS A 54 -4.00 12.70 24.82
CA HIS A 54 -2.58 12.77 24.51
C HIS A 54 -1.76 12.42 25.74
N ALA A 55 -0.73 11.62 25.54
CA ALA A 55 0.23 11.27 26.57
C ALA A 55 1.64 11.15 26.01
N ARG A 56 2.63 11.22 26.88
CA ARG A 56 4.04 10.98 26.55
C ARG A 56 4.59 9.85 27.39
N VAL A 57 5.26 8.90 26.77
CA VAL A 57 5.96 7.82 27.46
C VAL A 57 7.14 8.43 28.23
N VAL A 58 7.08 8.36 29.56
CA VAL A 58 8.17 8.81 30.45
C VAL A 58 9.21 7.72 30.55
N GLU A 59 8.77 6.49 30.84
CA GLU A 59 9.63 5.32 30.97
C GLU A 59 8.88 4.05 30.59
N VAL A 60 9.65 3.04 30.20
CA VAL A 60 9.18 1.67 30.01
C VAL A 60 9.48 0.92 31.30
N VAL A 61 8.44 0.60 32.07
CA VAL A 61 8.56 -0.07 33.37
C VAL A 61 8.91 -1.54 33.16
N LYS A 62 8.25 -2.19 32.19
CA LYS A 62 8.55 -3.55 31.77
C LYS A 62 8.44 -3.63 30.26
N ASP A 63 9.55 -3.97 29.62
CA ASP A 63 9.55 -4.23 28.20
C ASP A 63 9.01 -5.62 27.89
N ASN A 64 8.41 -5.78 26.72
CA ASN A 64 7.84 -7.02 26.21
C ASN A 64 8.50 -7.47 24.91
N LEU A 65 9.68 -6.91 24.62
CA LEU A 65 10.56 -7.33 23.56
C LEU A 65 11.20 -8.66 23.96
N GLN A 66 11.00 -9.67 23.13
CA GLN A 66 11.55 -11.01 23.31
C GLN A 66 12.92 -11.10 22.64
N GLU A 67 13.69 -12.13 23.00
CA GLU A 67 15.04 -12.41 22.46
C GLU A 67 15.07 -12.66 20.94
N ASP A 68 13.91 -12.74 20.28
CA ASP A 68 13.77 -12.88 18.81
C ASP A 68 13.57 -11.53 18.10
N GLY A 69 13.58 -10.42 18.83
CA GLY A 69 13.39 -9.07 18.31
C GLY A 69 11.93 -8.66 18.09
N HIS A 70 10.96 -9.52 18.42
CA HIS A 70 9.53 -9.23 18.34
C HIS A 70 8.95 -8.91 19.72
N ARG A 71 7.84 -8.16 19.73
CA ARG A 71 7.14 -7.76 20.96
C ARG A 71 5.88 -8.59 21.12
N TYR A 72 5.62 -9.09 22.32
CA TYR A 72 4.49 -9.98 22.59
C TYR A 72 3.77 -9.63 23.90
N GLY A 73 2.47 -9.93 23.97
CA GLY A 73 1.66 -9.53 25.13
C GLY A 73 1.59 -8.02 25.31
N GLU A 74 1.81 -7.53 26.53
CA GLU A 74 1.70 -6.12 26.87
C GLU A 74 2.98 -5.56 27.48
N GLN A 75 3.36 -4.37 27.02
CA GLN A 75 4.40 -3.54 27.62
C GLN A 75 3.80 -2.75 28.78
N GLN A 76 4.48 -2.67 29.92
CA GLN A 76 4.09 -1.75 31.01
C GLN A 76 4.87 -0.45 30.87
N VAL A 77 4.14 0.65 30.75
CA VAL A 77 4.71 1.97 30.48
C VAL A 77 4.15 2.98 31.46
N ARG A 78 4.96 3.98 31.75
CA ARG A 78 4.54 5.12 32.55
C ARG A 78 4.33 6.31 31.64
N LEU A 79 3.13 6.86 31.66
CA LEU A 79 2.68 7.92 30.76
C LEU A 79 2.50 9.23 31.52
N LEU A 80 3.06 10.32 31.00
CA LEU A 80 2.70 11.67 31.39
C LEU A 80 1.49 12.09 30.54
N MET A 81 0.35 12.32 31.18
CA MET A 81 -0.86 12.76 30.49
C MET A 81 -0.72 14.23 30.08
N LEU A 82 -0.87 14.52 28.79
CA LEU A 82 -0.78 15.87 28.21
C LEU A 82 -2.15 16.52 28.04
N SER A 83 -3.23 15.73 27.99
CA SER A 83 -4.62 16.20 27.99
C SER A 83 -5.50 15.36 28.93
N GLY A 84 -6.76 15.77 29.07
CA GLY A 84 -7.78 15.01 29.79
C GLY A 84 -7.85 15.29 31.29
N SER A 85 -8.66 14.49 31.98
CA SER A 85 -8.94 14.65 33.41
C SER A 85 -7.69 14.55 34.30
N LYS A 86 -6.65 13.85 33.82
CA LYS A 86 -5.38 13.63 34.52
C LYS A 86 -4.21 14.43 33.94
N GLN A 87 -4.46 15.51 33.21
CA GLN A 87 -3.40 16.33 32.60
C GLN A 87 -2.32 16.74 33.62
N GLY A 88 -1.05 16.57 33.23
CA GLY A 88 0.13 16.85 34.07
C GLY A 88 0.46 15.74 35.07
N GLN A 89 -0.38 14.71 35.22
CA GLN A 89 -0.10 13.56 36.07
C GLN A 89 0.56 12.43 35.30
N THR A 90 1.38 11.69 36.02
CA THR A 90 2.01 10.48 35.52
C THR A 90 1.19 9.27 35.94
N VAL A 91 0.78 8.44 34.99
CA VAL A 91 -0.06 7.25 35.20
C VAL A 91 0.62 6.01 34.64
N ASP A 92 0.48 4.89 35.33
CA ASP A 92 0.91 3.60 34.78
C ASP A 92 -0.14 3.11 33.77
N ALA A 93 0.32 2.58 32.65
CA ALA A 93 -0.50 2.11 31.55
C ALA A 93 0.10 0.86 30.90
N THR A 94 -0.73 0.12 30.17
CA THR A 94 -0.27 -1.02 29.35
C THR A 94 -0.38 -0.72 27.86
N SER A 95 0.56 -1.21 27.08
CA SER A 95 0.56 -1.10 25.62
C SER A 95 0.58 -2.50 25.00
N ALA A 96 -0.47 -2.86 24.27
CA ALA A 96 -0.55 -4.15 23.59
C ALA A 96 0.47 -4.24 22.44
N ALA A 97 1.02 -5.42 22.23
CA ALA A 97 1.83 -5.74 21.07
C ALA A 97 0.94 -6.10 19.86
N GLY A 98 0.32 -5.09 19.26
CA GLY A 98 -0.50 -5.25 18.06
C GLY A 98 -0.06 -4.35 16.91
N TYR A 99 -0.33 -4.78 15.68
CA TYR A 99 -0.10 -3.96 14.48
C TYR A 99 -1.19 -2.90 14.27
N LEU A 100 -2.42 -3.18 14.70
CA LEU A 100 -3.57 -2.28 14.61
C LEU A 100 -3.77 -1.43 15.87
N PHE A 101 -3.51 -2.00 17.05
CA PHE A 101 -3.70 -1.36 18.35
C PHE A 101 -2.47 -1.54 19.23
N GLY A 102 -2.18 -0.52 20.03
CA GLY A 102 -0.96 -0.43 20.84
C GLY A 102 0.21 0.20 20.08
N ALA A 103 1.37 0.23 20.75
CA ALA A 103 2.63 0.70 20.18
C ALA A 103 3.81 0.13 20.96
N GLY A 104 4.90 -0.22 20.26
CA GLY A 104 6.19 -0.47 20.89
C GLY A 104 6.75 0.84 21.46
N CYS A 105 6.45 1.13 22.72
CA CYS A 105 6.72 2.42 23.32
C CYS A 105 8.21 2.58 23.65
N THR A 106 8.74 3.76 23.38
CA THR A 106 10.08 4.18 23.81
C THR A 106 9.99 5.46 24.64
N PRO A 107 10.91 5.68 25.60
CA PRO A 107 10.93 6.92 26.38
C PRO A 107 10.95 8.17 25.47
N GLY A 108 10.08 9.12 25.73
CA GLY A 108 9.88 10.34 24.94
C GLY A 108 8.85 10.21 23.80
N MET A 109 8.36 9.01 23.47
CA MET A 109 7.34 8.82 22.44
C MET A 109 6.01 9.47 22.82
N GLU A 110 5.40 10.21 21.90
CA GLU A 110 4.03 10.73 22.05
C GLU A 110 3.02 9.66 21.59
N VAL A 111 2.03 9.39 22.43
CA VAL A 111 1.04 8.34 22.24
C VAL A 111 -0.36 8.85 22.58
N ILE A 112 -1.38 8.21 22.02
CA ILE A 112 -2.76 8.39 22.44
C ILE A 112 -3.10 7.30 23.46
N ALA A 113 -3.54 7.71 24.64
CA ALA A 113 -3.95 6.83 25.71
C ALA A 113 -5.48 6.77 25.79
N ILE A 114 -6.02 5.56 25.98
CA ILE A 114 -7.41 5.37 26.39
C ILE A 114 -7.46 5.42 27.91
N GLN A 115 -8.33 6.27 28.43
CA GLN A 115 -8.61 6.34 29.85
C GLN A 115 -10.05 5.91 30.11
N SER A 116 -10.21 4.85 30.91
CA SER A 116 -11.52 4.40 31.39
C SER A 116 -11.61 4.71 32.88
N VAL A 117 -12.46 5.69 33.24
CA VAL A 117 -12.66 6.10 34.65
C VAL A 117 -14.01 5.58 35.11
N SER A 118 -14.01 4.69 36.11
CA SER A 118 -15.23 4.20 36.77
C SER A 118 -15.05 4.33 38.29
N GLY A 119 -15.67 5.37 38.87
CA GLY A 119 -15.42 5.75 40.27
C GLY A 119 -13.96 6.15 40.50
N ASP A 120 -13.31 5.54 41.50
CA ASP A 120 -11.89 5.78 41.83
C ASP A 120 -10.91 4.95 40.99
N ILE A 121 -11.40 3.97 40.21
CA ILE A 121 -10.57 3.10 39.39
C ILE A 121 -10.41 3.73 38.00
N SER A 122 -9.18 4.12 37.68
CA SER A 122 -8.81 4.55 36.33
C SER A 122 -7.89 3.52 35.69
N VAL A 123 -8.35 2.89 34.61
CA VAL A 123 -7.49 2.04 33.78
C VAL A 123 -7.02 2.86 32.59
N THR A 124 -5.71 2.89 32.37
CA THR A 124 -5.10 3.58 31.24
C THR A 124 -4.38 2.56 30.36
N SER A 125 -4.62 2.61 29.05
CA SER A 125 -3.89 1.79 28.08
C SER A 125 -3.49 2.63 26.87
N VAL A 126 -2.43 2.22 26.18
CA VAL A 126 -1.96 2.89 24.96
C VAL A 126 -2.82 2.42 23.78
N TYR A 127 -3.46 3.35 23.10
CA TYR A 127 -4.24 3.09 21.90
C TYR A 127 -3.34 2.95 20.67
N SER A 128 -2.49 3.95 20.43
CA SER A 128 -1.50 3.94 19.34
C SER A 128 -0.54 5.12 19.46
N ALA A 129 0.52 5.13 18.65
CA ALA A 129 1.40 6.29 18.52
C ALA A 129 0.64 7.53 18.01
N ASP A 130 1.00 8.71 18.54
CA ASP A 130 0.42 9.98 18.11
C ASP A 130 0.95 10.36 16.72
N ARG A 131 0.03 10.40 15.74
CA ARG A 131 0.33 10.73 14.33
C ARG A 131 -0.30 12.04 13.89
N GLU A 132 -1.01 12.73 14.78
CA GLU A 132 -1.84 13.90 14.45
C GLU A 132 -1.01 15.00 13.76
N LYS A 133 0.12 15.38 14.38
CA LYS A 133 1.02 16.41 13.85
C LYS A 133 1.57 16.05 12.47
N VAL A 134 1.99 14.80 12.28
CA VAL A 134 2.57 14.33 11.02
C VAL A 134 1.54 14.40 9.89
N ILE A 135 0.31 13.95 10.17
CA ILE A 135 -0.81 14.00 9.21
C ILE A 135 -1.12 15.45 8.83
N TYR A 136 -1.23 16.36 9.80
CA TYR A 136 -1.52 17.77 9.52
C TYR A 136 -0.42 18.46 8.71
N VAL A 137 0.86 18.20 9.03
CA VAL A 137 1.99 18.75 8.25
C VAL A 137 1.94 18.24 6.81
N PHE A 138 1.66 16.95 6.60
CA PHE A 138 1.60 16.37 5.26
C PHE A 138 0.44 16.96 4.42
N VAL A 139 -0.75 17.08 5.03
CA VAL A 139 -1.92 17.70 4.39
C VAL A 139 -1.65 19.17 4.06
N LEU A 140 -1.04 19.92 4.99
CA LEU A 140 -0.67 21.32 4.76
C LEU A 140 0.33 21.45 3.60
N LEU A 141 1.35 20.59 3.56
CA LEU A 141 2.36 20.57 2.50
C LEU A 141 1.71 20.31 1.14
N PHE A 142 0.76 19.36 1.05
CA PHE A 142 0.03 19.07 -0.17
C PHE A 142 -0.70 20.31 -0.71
N PHE A 143 -1.50 20.99 0.12
CA PHE A 143 -2.24 22.18 -0.31
C PHE A 143 -1.33 23.37 -0.63
N LEU A 144 -0.22 23.50 0.10
CA LEU A 144 0.79 24.52 -0.15
C LEU A 144 1.47 24.31 -1.51
N LEU A 145 1.91 23.09 -1.82
CA LEU A 145 2.51 22.76 -3.11
C LEU A 145 1.51 22.96 -4.26
N LEU A 146 0.27 22.50 -4.10
CA LEU A 146 -0.79 22.69 -5.09
C LEU A 146 -1.03 24.19 -5.37
N SER A 147 -1.06 25.01 -4.31
CA SER A 147 -1.27 26.46 -4.42
C SER A 147 -0.07 27.20 -5.02
N ILE A 148 1.17 26.77 -4.72
CA ILE A 148 2.39 27.38 -5.27
C ILE A 148 2.52 27.06 -6.76
N ILE A 149 2.36 25.80 -7.15
CA ILE A 149 2.59 25.35 -8.53
C ILE A 149 1.47 25.81 -9.46
N ALA A 150 0.20 25.65 -9.05
CA ALA A 150 -0.95 26.05 -9.88
C ALA A 150 -1.42 27.49 -9.63
N GLY A 151 -0.72 28.25 -8.77
CA GLY A 151 -1.01 29.65 -8.47
C GLY A 151 -2.44 29.88 -7.99
N LYS A 152 -3.10 30.92 -8.55
CA LYS A 152 -4.49 31.26 -8.20
C LYS A 152 -5.49 30.12 -8.51
N GLN A 153 -5.19 29.29 -9.50
CA GLN A 153 -6.04 28.16 -9.84
C GLN A 153 -5.86 27.02 -8.83
N GLY A 154 -4.63 26.81 -8.33
CA GLY A 154 -4.32 25.89 -7.24
C GLY A 154 -5.08 26.22 -5.95
N ILE A 155 -5.16 27.49 -5.57
CA ILE A 155 -5.92 27.94 -4.39
C ILE A 155 -7.42 27.62 -4.55
N LYS A 156 -8.01 27.92 -5.70
CA LYS A 156 -9.43 27.64 -5.98
C LYS A 156 -9.73 26.14 -5.96
N SER A 157 -8.83 25.33 -6.55
CA SER A 157 -8.93 23.87 -6.53
C SER A 157 -8.85 23.34 -5.09
N SER A 158 -7.91 23.87 -4.29
CA SER A 158 -7.75 23.52 -2.87
C SER A 158 -9.02 23.79 -2.06
N ILE A 159 -9.62 24.98 -2.23
CA ILE A 159 -10.89 25.34 -1.57
C ILE A 159 -12.01 24.39 -2.02
N GLY A 160 -12.05 24.05 -3.31
CA GLY A 160 -13.01 23.10 -3.85
C GLY A 160 -12.90 21.71 -3.20
N LEU A 161 -11.67 21.19 -3.07
CA LEU A 161 -11.43 19.88 -2.44
C LEU A 161 -11.79 19.88 -0.94
N ILE A 162 -11.42 20.94 -0.21
CA ILE A 162 -11.80 21.11 1.19
C ILE A 162 -13.33 21.16 1.34
N PHE A 163 -14.01 21.85 0.42
CA PHE A 163 -15.47 21.90 0.40
C PHE A 163 -16.09 20.51 0.15
N THR A 164 -15.52 19.73 -0.79
CA THR A 164 -15.97 18.35 -1.02
C THR A 164 -15.82 17.49 0.22
N LEU A 165 -14.66 17.54 0.89
CA LEU A 165 -14.44 16.82 2.16
C LEU A 165 -15.41 17.29 3.25
N ALA A 166 -15.64 18.60 3.38
CA ALA A 166 -16.59 19.16 4.32
C ALA A 166 -18.02 18.64 4.07
N CYS A 167 -18.45 18.54 2.80
CA CYS A 167 -19.74 17.93 2.47
C CYS A 167 -19.80 16.44 2.81
N ILE A 168 -18.71 15.68 2.69
CA ILE A 168 -18.72 14.28 3.12
C ILE A 168 -18.99 14.19 4.63
N PHE A 169 -18.28 14.95 5.46
CA PHE A 169 -18.44 14.87 6.92
C PHE A 169 -19.73 15.52 7.45
N TRP A 170 -20.11 16.68 6.93
CA TRP A 170 -21.23 17.47 7.48
C TRP A 170 -22.52 17.41 6.69
N LEU A 171 -22.53 16.87 5.46
CA LEU A 171 -23.74 16.68 4.66
C LEU A 171 -24.06 15.19 4.45
N TYR A 172 -23.12 14.42 3.91
CA TYR A 172 -23.34 13.00 3.58
C TYR A 172 -23.55 12.13 4.83
N LEU A 173 -22.59 12.12 5.77
CA LEU A 173 -22.69 11.27 6.97
C LEU A 173 -23.96 11.57 7.79
N PRO A 174 -24.36 12.84 8.05
CA PRO A 174 -25.59 13.14 8.78
C PRO A 174 -26.88 12.77 8.03
N LEU A 175 -26.89 12.80 6.69
CA LEU A 175 -28.02 12.31 5.90
C LEU A 175 -28.17 10.79 6.03
N VAL A 176 -27.07 10.06 5.87
CA VAL A 176 -27.05 8.60 6.02
C VAL A 176 -27.47 8.20 7.43
N PHE A 177 -26.96 8.91 8.45
CA PHE A 177 -27.32 8.66 9.85
C PHE A 177 -28.81 8.89 10.14
N ARG A 178 -29.47 9.83 9.44
CA ARG A 178 -30.93 10.04 9.52
C ARG A 178 -31.76 8.99 8.76
N GLY A 179 -31.12 8.08 8.06
CA GLY A 179 -31.76 7.01 7.29
C GLY A 179 -32.14 7.36 5.86
N PHE A 180 -31.58 8.45 5.31
CA PHE A 180 -31.66 8.68 3.87
C PHE A 180 -30.89 7.60 3.11
N SER A 181 -31.36 7.25 1.92
CA SER A 181 -30.67 6.30 1.04
C SER A 181 -29.24 6.77 0.76
N PRO A 182 -28.19 5.99 1.10
CA PRO A 182 -26.81 6.40 0.89
C PRO A 182 -26.51 6.72 -0.57
N PHE A 183 -27.08 5.95 -1.51
CA PHE A 183 -26.95 6.19 -2.94
C PHE A 183 -27.38 7.61 -3.33
N TRP A 184 -28.62 8.00 -2.99
CA TRP A 184 -29.14 9.33 -3.33
C TRP A 184 -28.49 10.45 -2.54
N ALA A 185 -28.08 10.18 -1.29
CA ALA A 185 -27.28 11.12 -0.51
C ALA A 185 -25.94 11.42 -1.18
N ALA A 186 -25.26 10.40 -1.72
CA ALA A 186 -24.03 10.58 -2.48
C ALA A 186 -24.25 11.30 -3.82
N VAL A 187 -25.34 11.02 -4.55
CA VAL A 187 -25.72 11.79 -5.76
C VAL A 187 -25.95 13.27 -5.43
N LEU A 188 -26.63 13.58 -4.32
CA LEU A 188 -26.85 14.95 -3.86
C LEU A 188 -25.52 15.65 -3.53
N VAL A 189 -24.64 14.97 -2.79
CA VAL A 189 -23.32 15.49 -2.43
C VAL A 189 -22.48 15.71 -3.67
N ALA A 190 -22.48 14.77 -4.62
CA ALA A 190 -21.85 14.92 -5.92
C ALA A 190 -22.38 16.15 -6.65
N ALA A 191 -23.70 16.31 -6.78
CA ALA A 191 -24.28 17.46 -7.46
C ALA A 191 -23.89 18.81 -6.79
N VAL A 192 -24.02 18.92 -5.47
CA VAL A 192 -23.68 20.15 -4.73
C VAL A 192 -22.19 20.48 -4.85
N THR A 193 -21.33 19.50 -4.66
CA THR A 193 -19.87 19.69 -4.73
C THR A 193 -19.43 19.98 -6.16
N THR A 194 -19.98 19.31 -7.18
CA THR A 194 -19.73 19.62 -8.59
C THR A 194 -20.12 21.07 -8.90
N VAL A 195 -21.28 21.55 -8.45
CA VAL A 195 -21.70 22.94 -8.69
C VAL A 195 -20.68 23.92 -8.12
N VAL A 196 -20.27 23.73 -6.86
CA VAL A 196 -19.33 24.65 -6.20
C VAL A 196 -17.93 24.56 -6.81
N THR A 197 -17.40 23.35 -6.99
CA THR A 197 -16.04 23.13 -7.53
C THR A 197 -15.90 23.63 -8.96
N VAL A 198 -16.83 23.27 -9.86
CA VAL A 198 -16.81 23.72 -11.26
C VAL A 198 -17.03 25.24 -11.35
N TYR A 199 -17.88 25.82 -10.49
CA TYR A 199 -18.04 27.27 -10.41
C TYR A 199 -16.76 27.98 -9.95
N LEU A 200 -16.05 27.45 -8.95
CA LEU A 200 -14.79 28.02 -8.47
C LEU A 200 -13.71 27.97 -9.55
N ILE A 201 -13.59 26.84 -10.24
CA ILE A 201 -12.56 26.59 -11.27
C ILE A 201 -12.84 27.39 -12.55
N GLY A 202 -14.04 27.25 -13.12
CA GLY A 202 -14.40 27.76 -14.44
C GLY A 202 -15.25 29.04 -14.45
N GLY A 203 -15.78 29.48 -13.30
CA GLY A 203 -16.68 30.62 -13.19
C GLY A 203 -18.09 30.38 -13.75
N PRO A 204 -19.00 31.37 -13.70
CA PRO A 204 -20.35 31.28 -14.26
C PRO A 204 -20.34 31.38 -15.79
N THR A 205 -19.93 30.31 -16.46
CA THR A 205 -19.80 30.24 -17.92
C THR A 205 -20.64 29.09 -18.49
N LYS A 206 -20.96 29.14 -19.79
CA LYS A 206 -21.65 28.04 -20.48
C LYS A 206 -20.86 26.73 -20.37
N LYS A 207 -19.53 26.79 -20.47
CA LYS A 207 -18.66 25.61 -20.28
C LYS A 207 -18.81 24.97 -18.91
N SER A 208 -18.86 25.78 -17.85
CA SER A 208 -19.06 25.27 -16.49
C SER A 208 -20.41 24.58 -16.36
N ALA A 209 -21.46 25.11 -16.98
CA ALA A 209 -22.78 24.48 -16.96
C ALA A 209 -22.82 23.15 -17.71
N CYS A 210 -22.18 23.05 -18.88
CA CYS A 210 -22.02 21.78 -19.60
C CYS A 210 -21.26 20.74 -18.77
N ALA A 211 -20.16 21.18 -18.12
CA ALA A 211 -19.35 20.31 -17.27
C ALA A 211 -20.15 19.79 -16.07
N MET A 212 -20.93 20.64 -15.40
CA MET A 212 -21.78 20.24 -14.27
C MET A 212 -22.79 19.16 -14.68
N ILE A 213 -23.48 19.34 -15.80
CA ILE A 213 -24.47 18.36 -16.29
C ILE A 213 -23.77 17.02 -16.58
N GLY A 214 -22.66 17.06 -17.32
CA GLY A 214 -21.94 15.84 -17.69
C GLY A 214 -21.36 15.09 -16.50
N THR A 215 -20.85 15.79 -15.48
CA THR A 215 -20.35 15.16 -14.25
C THR A 215 -21.47 14.47 -13.50
N VAL A 216 -22.60 15.16 -13.24
CA VAL A 216 -23.73 14.59 -12.51
C VAL A 216 -24.33 13.40 -13.26
N SER A 217 -24.50 13.51 -14.58
CA SER A 217 -24.94 12.38 -15.41
C SER A 217 -23.95 11.22 -15.35
N GLY A 218 -22.65 11.47 -15.43
CA GLY A 218 -21.61 10.44 -15.33
C GLY A 218 -21.64 9.69 -14.00
N VAL A 219 -21.78 10.41 -12.89
CA VAL A 219 -21.89 9.82 -11.55
C VAL A 219 -23.16 8.97 -11.43
N ILE A 220 -24.30 9.45 -11.91
CA ILE A 220 -25.55 8.67 -11.91
C ILE A 220 -25.41 7.39 -12.75
N ILE A 221 -24.76 7.48 -13.92
CA ILE A 221 -24.51 6.33 -14.79
C ILE A 221 -23.58 5.32 -14.12
N ALA A 222 -22.51 5.77 -13.44
CA ALA A 222 -21.64 4.88 -12.68
C ALA A 222 -22.43 4.13 -11.59
N GLY A 223 -23.30 4.85 -10.88
CA GLY A 223 -24.19 4.26 -9.89
C GLY A 223 -25.15 3.24 -10.48
N ALA A 224 -25.78 3.57 -11.60
CA ALA A 224 -26.69 2.66 -12.30
C ALA A 224 -25.97 1.39 -12.78
N ALA A 225 -24.77 1.53 -13.37
CA ALA A 225 -23.95 0.40 -13.78
C ALA A 225 -23.59 -0.51 -12.59
N ALA A 226 -23.24 0.08 -11.44
CA ALA A 226 -22.93 -0.67 -10.24
C ALA A 226 -24.16 -1.40 -9.68
N VAL A 227 -25.33 -0.76 -9.65
CA VAL A 227 -26.58 -1.40 -9.21
C VAL A 227 -26.97 -2.55 -10.13
N ILE A 228 -26.82 -2.39 -11.45
CA ILE A 228 -27.07 -3.45 -12.43
C ILE A 228 -26.12 -4.62 -12.18
N PHE A 229 -24.82 -4.35 -12.03
CA PHE A 229 -23.83 -5.38 -11.72
C PHE A 229 -24.17 -6.10 -10.41
N GLY A 230 -24.47 -5.35 -9.35
CA GLY A 230 -24.82 -5.90 -8.04
C GLY A 230 -26.06 -6.79 -8.09
N HIS A 231 -27.07 -6.41 -8.87
CA HIS A 231 -28.28 -7.21 -9.07
C HIS A 231 -27.97 -8.56 -9.74
N PHE A 232 -27.16 -8.58 -10.79
CA PHE A 232 -26.83 -9.82 -11.53
C PHE A 232 -25.78 -10.69 -10.85
N SER A 233 -24.89 -10.10 -10.05
CA SER A 233 -23.81 -10.82 -9.35
C SER A 233 -24.18 -11.23 -7.92
N GLY A 234 -25.30 -10.74 -7.38
CA GLY A 234 -25.63 -10.89 -5.95
C GLY A 234 -24.78 -10.02 -5.02
N VAL A 235 -23.95 -9.12 -5.58
CA VAL A 235 -23.11 -8.20 -4.80
C VAL A 235 -23.94 -7.05 -4.26
N SER A 236 -23.88 -6.82 -2.95
CA SER A 236 -24.53 -5.70 -2.28
C SER A 236 -23.64 -5.11 -1.19
N GLY A 237 -24.07 -4.00 -0.57
CA GLY A 237 -23.37 -3.43 0.59
C GLY A 237 -23.33 -4.33 1.83
N TYR A 238 -23.98 -5.50 1.81
CA TYR A 238 -23.88 -6.50 2.87
C TYR A 238 -22.67 -7.43 2.73
N ASN A 239 -21.92 -7.34 1.63
CA ASN A 239 -20.80 -8.25 1.37
C ASN A 239 -19.42 -7.60 1.61
N VAL A 240 -19.39 -6.49 2.37
CA VAL A 240 -18.17 -5.75 2.72
C VAL A 240 -17.47 -6.34 3.95
N SER A 241 -16.17 -6.07 4.11
CA SER A 241 -15.35 -6.59 5.22
C SER A 241 -15.87 -6.21 6.61
N ASP A 242 -16.39 -4.99 6.76
CA ASP A 242 -16.85 -4.46 8.06
C ASP A 242 -18.33 -4.75 8.36
N ILE A 243 -18.94 -5.73 7.67
CA ILE A 243 -20.39 -5.89 7.70
C ILE A 243 -20.96 -6.15 9.10
N GLU A 244 -20.29 -6.93 9.95
CA GLU A 244 -20.80 -7.24 11.30
C GLU A 244 -20.93 -5.97 12.14
N ASN A 245 -19.91 -5.11 12.10
CA ASN A 245 -19.93 -3.80 12.76
C ASN A 245 -21.01 -2.90 12.17
N LEU A 246 -21.16 -2.89 10.85
CA LEU A 246 -22.16 -2.08 10.17
C LEU A 246 -23.59 -2.57 10.44
N LEU A 247 -23.82 -3.88 10.58
CA LEU A 247 -25.11 -4.46 10.95
C LEU A 247 -25.51 -4.05 12.37
N PHE A 248 -24.58 -4.15 13.33
CA PHE A 248 -24.81 -3.68 14.71
C PHE A 248 -25.19 -2.19 14.74
N LEU A 249 -24.49 -1.36 13.95
CA LEU A 249 -24.83 0.05 13.78
C LEU A 249 -26.17 0.23 13.08
N GLY A 250 -26.49 -0.57 12.07
CA GLY A 250 -27.76 -0.57 11.35
C GLY A 250 -28.94 -0.87 12.27
N ASP A 251 -28.80 -1.84 13.17
CA ASP A 251 -29.85 -2.21 14.15
C ASP A 251 -30.05 -1.14 15.23
N SER A 252 -28.97 -0.44 15.60
CA SER A 252 -28.99 0.62 16.62
C SER A 252 -29.34 2.00 16.05
N THR A 253 -29.39 2.16 14.72
CA THR A 253 -29.61 3.44 14.04
C THR A 253 -30.60 3.27 12.88
N LYS A 254 -30.70 4.27 11.98
CA LYS A 254 -31.52 4.18 10.76
C LYS A 254 -30.69 3.96 9.49
N ILE A 255 -29.41 3.65 9.63
CA ILE A 255 -28.46 3.58 8.52
C ILE A 255 -28.80 2.39 7.61
N GLN A 256 -28.95 2.65 6.30
CA GLN A 256 -29.19 1.62 5.30
C GLN A 256 -27.87 1.02 4.80
N VAL A 257 -27.38 0.00 5.50
CA VAL A 257 -26.05 -0.62 5.26
C VAL A 257 -25.87 -1.07 3.80
N GLY A 258 -26.89 -1.71 3.22
CA GLY A 258 -26.83 -2.23 1.84
C GLY A 258 -26.52 -1.19 0.75
N GLY A 259 -26.76 0.11 1.01
CA GLY A 259 -26.49 1.20 0.07
C GLY A 259 -25.08 1.78 0.16
N LEU A 260 -24.33 1.52 1.24
CA LEU A 260 -23.06 2.19 1.55
C LEU A 260 -21.98 1.93 0.50
N LEU A 261 -21.92 0.71 -0.01
CA LEU A 261 -20.99 0.30 -1.06
C LEU A 261 -21.15 1.15 -2.33
N PHE A 262 -22.39 1.33 -2.78
CA PHE A 262 -22.69 2.09 -3.99
C PHE A 262 -22.42 3.58 -3.81
N SER A 263 -22.73 4.15 -2.64
CA SER A 263 -22.40 5.54 -2.35
C SER A 263 -20.90 5.81 -2.28
N GLY A 264 -20.11 4.87 -1.74
CA GLY A 264 -18.65 4.96 -1.74
C GLY A 264 -18.10 5.06 -3.16
N LEU A 265 -18.60 4.23 -4.08
CA LEU A 265 -18.26 4.29 -5.50
C LEU A 265 -18.59 5.64 -6.15
N LEU A 266 -19.77 6.20 -5.86
CA LEU A 266 -20.17 7.51 -6.39
C LEU A 266 -19.23 8.63 -5.92
N ILE A 267 -18.88 8.63 -4.64
CA ILE A 267 -17.95 9.63 -4.07
C ILE A 267 -16.55 9.46 -4.67
N SER A 268 -16.06 8.22 -4.82
CA SER A 268 -14.74 7.93 -5.40
C SER A 268 -14.65 8.31 -6.88
N SER A 269 -15.71 8.11 -7.67
CA SER A 269 -15.73 8.41 -9.11
C SER A 269 -15.93 9.90 -9.45
N LEU A 270 -16.44 10.69 -8.49
CA LEU A 270 -16.76 12.11 -8.67
C LEU A 270 -15.57 12.94 -9.17
N GLY A 271 -14.39 12.78 -8.57
CA GLY A 271 -13.21 13.57 -8.92
C GLY A 271 -12.82 13.40 -10.38
N ALA A 272 -12.72 12.14 -10.83
CA ALA A 272 -12.39 11.83 -12.22
C ALA A 272 -13.49 12.27 -13.21
N ALA A 273 -14.76 12.24 -12.80
CA ALA A 273 -15.87 12.75 -13.59
C ALA A 273 -15.85 14.29 -13.75
N ILE A 274 -15.45 15.03 -12.71
CA ILE A 274 -15.27 16.49 -12.77
C ILE A 274 -14.15 16.83 -13.76
N ASP A 275 -12.99 16.19 -13.64
CA ASP A 275 -11.81 16.51 -14.45
C ASP A 275 -12.06 16.28 -15.94
N ILE A 276 -12.70 15.17 -16.31
CA ILE A 276 -13.03 14.89 -17.70
C ILE A 276 -14.08 15.86 -18.25
N SER A 277 -15.09 16.19 -17.45
CA SER A 277 -16.18 17.09 -17.86
C SER A 277 -15.68 18.51 -18.09
N ILE A 278 -14.83 19.02 -17.19
CA ILE A 278 -14.21 20.34 -17.34
C ILE A 278 -13.29 20.36 -18.56
N SER A 279 -12.48 19.32 -18.76
CA SER A 279 -11.53 19.26 -19.88
C SER A 279 -12.27 19.32 -21.23
N ILE A 280 -13.27 18.46 -21.43
CA ILE A 280 -14.05 18.44 -22.67
C ILE A 280 -14.81 19.75 -22.88
N ALA A 281 -15.52 20.23 -21.85
CA ALA A 281 -16.29 21.46 -21.97
C ALA A 281 -15.40 22.68 -22.26
N SER A 282 -14.20 22.73 -21.67
CA SER A 282 -13.24 23.80 -21.92
C SER A 282 -12.67 23.73 -23.33
N THR A 283 -12.30 22.54 -23.83
CA THR A 283 -11.84 22.35 -25.21
C THR A 283 -12.91 22.75 -26.22
N VAL A 284 -14.15 22.29 -26.06
CA VAL A 284 -15.24 22.65 -26.99
C VAL A 284 -15.48 24.16 -26.97
N ASN A 285 -15.40 24.79 -25.79
CA ASN A 285 -15.53 26.24 -25.67
C ASN A 285 -14.38 26.98 -26.38
N GLU A 286 -13.14 26.53 -26.23
CA GLU A 286 -11.97 27.15 -26.88
C GLU A 286 -12.03 27.01 -28.41
N ILE A 287 -12.49 25.87 -28.91
CA ILE A 287 -12.71 25.66 -30.35
C ILE A 287 -13.82 26.57 -30.86
N HIS A 288 -14.91 26.70 -30.12
CA HIS A 288 -16.00 27.61 -30.48
C HIS A 288 -15.57 29.08 -30.45
N GLU A 289 -14.81 29.50 -29.44
CA GLU A 289 -14.27 30.87 -29.36
C GLU A 289 -13.29 31.15 -30.51
N SER A 290 -12.51 30.15 -30.94
CA SER A 290 -11.58 30.26 -32.06
C SER A 290 -12.27 30.26 -33.42
N ASN A 291 -13.38 29.52 -33.57
CA ASN A 291 -14.18 29.48 -34.79
C ASN A 291 -15.69 29.47 -34.47
N PRO A 292 -16.33 30.65 -34.30
CA PRO A 292 -17.73 30.74 -33.90
C PRO A 292 -18.72 30.20 -34.93
N SER A 293 -18.32 30.11 -36.21
CA SER A 293 -19.14 29.58 -37.30
C SER A 293 -19.20 28.05 -37.37
N LEU A 294 -18.40 27.35 -36.54
CA LEU A 294 -18.32 25.91 -36.59
C LEU A 294 -19.65 25.26 -36.17
N GLY A 295 -20.18 24.37 -37.02
CA GLY A 295 -21.44 23.68 -36.77
C GLY A 295 -21.40 22.72 -35.57
N ARG A 296 -22.56 22.45 -34.98
CA ARG A 296 -22.72 21.60 -33.78
C ARG A 296 -22.11 20.20 -33.95
N ALA A 297 -22.26 19.57 -35.11
CA ALA A 297 -21.70 18.25 -35.38
C ALA A 297 -20.15 18.24 -35.34
N ALA A 298 -19.52 19.31 -35.84
CA ALA A 298 -18.06 19.46 -35.81
C ALA A 298 -17.54 19.75 -34.39
N LEU A 299 -18.29 20.53 -33.60
CA LEU A 299 -17.99 20.75 -32.17
C LEU A 299 -18.10 19.44 -31.38
N PHE A 300 -19.17 18.66 -31.59
CA PHE A 300 -19.34 17.35 -30.98
C PHE A 300 -18.20 16.39 -31.35
N SER A 301 -17.88 16.28 -32.63
CA SER A 301 -16.79 15.44 -33.13
C SER A 301 -15.44 15.85 -32.52
N SER A 302 -15.21 17.15 -32.33
CA SER A 302 -14.00 17.64 -31.68
C SER A 302 -13.95 17.29 -30.19
N GLY A 303 -15.06 17.48 -29.46
CA GLY A 303 -15.18 17.05 -28.07
C GLY A 303 -14.98 15.55 -27.91
N MET A 304 -15.51 14.73 -28.83
CA MET A 304 -15.32 13.27 -28.83
C MET A 304 -13.89 12.85 -29.15
N ARG A 305 -13.18 13.54 -30.05
CA ARG A 305 -11.76 13.26 -30.33
C ARG A 305 -10.91 13.43 -29.07
N VAL A 306 -11.02 14.59 -28.42
CA VAL A 306 -10.28 14.87 -27.18
C VAL A 306 -10.75 13.97 -26.04
N GLY A 307 -12.05 13.73 -25.93
CA GLY A 307 -12.62 12.82 -24.95
C GLY A 307 -12.10 11.40 -25.06
N ARG A 308 -11.85 10.89 -26.29
CA ARG A 308 -11.28 9.56 -26.52
C ARG A 308 -9.86 9.44 -25.97
N ASP A 309 -9.06 10.49 -26.13
CA ASP A 309 -7.68 10.51 -25.63
C ASP A 309 -7.63 10.56 -24.09
N ILE A 310 -8.57 11.28 -23.47
CA ILE A 310 -8.60 11.46 -22.00
C ILE A 310 -9.28 10.27 -21.30
N MET A 311 -10.39 9.74 -21.85
CA MET A 311 -11.19 8.70 -21.16
C MET A 311 -10.39 7.43 -20.88
N GLY A 312 -9.46 7.05 -21.76
CA GLY A 312 -8.62 5.86 -21.58
C GLY A 312 -7.67 5.99 -20.39
N SER A 313 -6.99 7.14 -20.28
CA SER A 313 -6.09 7.40 -19.15
C SER A 313 -6.83 7.46 -17.81
N ASN A 314 -7.98 8.15 -17.76
CA ASN A 314 -8.77 8.25 -16.53
C ASN A 314 -9.39 6.90 -16.11
N ALA A 315 -9.84 6.07 -17.05
CA ALA A 315 -10.32 4.71 -16.74
C ALA A 315 -9.20 3.83 -16.18
N ALA A 316 -8.01 3.89 -16.79
CA ALA A 316 -6.84 3.16 -16.28
C ALA A 316 -6.46 3.62 -14.86
N THR A 317 -6.51 4.93 -14.57
CA THR A 317 -6.28 5.46 -13.23
C THR A 317 -7.26 4.89 -12.21
N LEU A 318 -8.55 4.81 -12.52
CA LEU A 318 -9.54 4.21 -11.61
C LEU A 318 -9.29 2.72 -11.40
N ILE A 319 -9.09 1.96 -12.47
CA ILE A 319 -8.84 0.51 -12.38
C ILE A 319 -7.60 0.23 -11.52
N LEU A 320 -6.51 0.97 -11.75
CA LEU A 320 -5.28 0.83 -10.96
C LEU A 320 -5.45 1.33 -9.53
N ALA A 321 -6.28 2.33 -9.27
CA ALA A 321 -6.56 2.81 -7.92
C ALA A 321 -7.29 1.77 -7.07
N PHE A 322 -8.31 1.11 -7.63
CA PHE A 322 -9.03 0.02 -6.95
C PHE A 322 -8.16 -1.25 -6.82
N ALA A 323 -7.41 -1.62 -7.87
CA ALA A 323 -6.45 -2.72 -7.78
C ALA A 323 -5.34 -2.47 -6.73
N GLY A 324 -4.87 -1.22 -6.63
CA GLY A 324 -3.90 -0.81 -5.61
C GLY A 324 -4.50 -0.82 -4.20
N GLY A 325 -5.76 -0.40 -4.04
CA GLY A 325 -6.49 -0.46 -2.77
C GLY A 325 -6.70 -1.89 -2.26
N SER A 326 -6.81 -2.86 -3.19
CA SER A 326 -6.99 -4.28 -2.90
C SER A 326 -5.70 -5.10 -2.91
N LEU A 327 -4.52 -4.45 -2.91
CA LEU A 327 -3.24 -5.14 -3.05
C LEU A 327 -2.98 -6.19 -1.96
N SER A 328 -3.33 -5.90 -0.71
CA SER A 328 -3.19 -6.85 0.40
C SER A 328 -4.05 -8.10 0.19
N MET A 329 -5.27 -7.96 -0.32
CA MET A 329 -6.12 -9.09 -0.70
C MET A 329 -5.52 -9.87 -1.87
N LEU A 330 -5.00 -9.19 -2.89
CA LEU A 330 -4.37 -9.84 -4.05
C LEU A 330 -3.13 -10.67 -3.65
N VAL A 331 -2.28 -10.11 -2.77
CA VAL A 331 -1.11 -10.81 -2.23
C VAL A 331 -1.53 -11.99 -1.38
N SER A 332 -2.53 -11.82 -0.50
CA SER A 332 -3.06 -12.92 0.32
C SER A 332 -3.58 -14.07 -0.55
N ASN A 333 -4.39 -13.78 -1.56
CA ASN A 333 -4.91 -14.78 -2.49
C ASN A 333 -3.80 -15.49 -3.27
N TYR A 334 -2.75 -14.77 -3.65
CA TYR A 334 -1.58 -15.33 -4.33
C TYR A 334 -0.77 -16.26 -3.42
N VAL A 335 -0.53 -15.87 -2.16
CA VAL A 335 0.23 -16.67 -1.19
C VAL A 335 -0.52 -17.94 -0.79
N TYR A 336 -1.84 -17.87 -0.64
CA TYR A 336 -2.66 -19.04 -0.34
C TYR A 336 -2.90 -19.98 -1.53
N ASP A 337 -2.36 -19.65 -2.72
CA ASP A 337 -2.52 -20.42 -3.97
C ASP A 337 -3.98 -20.83 -4.23
N LEU A 338 -4.89 -19.88 -4.03
CA LEU A 338 -6.33 -20.16 -4.15
C LEU A 338 -6.70 -20.46 -5.61
N PRO A 339 -7.54 -21.49 -5.87
CA PRO A 339 -8.02 -21.79 -7.21
C PRO A 339 -8.69 -20.58 -7.86
N TYR A 340 -8.45 -20.34 -9.16
CA TYR A 340 -9.04 -19.22 -9.91
C TYR A 340 -10.56 -19.11 -9.72
N ILE A 341 -11.25 -20.26 -9.69
CA ILE A 341 -12.70 -20.31 -9.50
C ILE A 341 -13.14 -19.74 -8.15
N GLN A 342 -12.36 -19.92 -7.08
CA GLN A 342 -12.64 -19.33 -5.77
C GLN A 342 -12.35 -17.83 -5.77
N VAL A 343 -11.24 -17.42 -6.40
CA VAL A 343 -10.84 -16.00 -6.45
C VAL A 343 -11.88 -15.16 -7.20
N VAL A 344 -12.32 -15.60 -8.38
CA VAL A 344 -13.27 -14.85 -9.20
C VAL A 344 -14.68 -14.80 -8.60
N ASN A 345 -15.07 -15.80 -7.79
CA ASN A 345 -16.35 -15.83 -7.08
C ASN A 345 -16.29 -15.20 -5.68
N SER A 346 -15.13 -14.66 -5.27
CA SER A 346 -15.02 -13.98 -3.98
C SER A 346 -15.68 -12.61 -4.01
N TYR A 347 -16.41 -12.25 -2.95
CA TYR A 347 -17.02 -10.92 -2.84
C TYR A 347 -15.99 -9.79 -2.85
N GLY A 348 -14.82 -10.00 -2.24
CA GLY A 348 -13.74 -9.00 -2.25
C GLY A 348 -13.31 -8.63 -3.66
N ILE A 349 -12.93 -9.61 -4.49
CA ILE A 349 -12.53 -9.36 -5.90
C ILE A 349 -13.72 -8.85 -6.72
N GLY A 350 -14.91 -9.43 -6.54
CA GLY A 350 -16.12 -9.01 -7.24
C GLY A 350 -16.49 -7.55 -7.00
N ILE A 351 -16.37 -7.07 -5.76
CA ILE A 351 -16.62 -5.68 -5.37
C ILE A 351 -15.60 -4.73 -6.02
N GLU A 352 -14.31 -5.06 -5.98
CA GLU A 352 -13.25 -4.24 -6.56
C GLU A 352 -13.40 -4.12 -8.09
N ILE A 353 -13.70 -5.23 -8.77
CA ILE A 353 -14.01 -5.23 -10.20
C ILE A 353 -15.27 -4.39 -10.48
N MET A 354 -16.34 -4.58 -9.71
CA MET A 354 -17.56 -3.79 -9.85
C MET A 354 -17.26 -2.29 -9.75
N GLN A 355 -16.51 -1.87 -8.73
CA GLN A 355 -16.17 -0.47 -8.49
C GLN A 355 -15.32 0.11 -9.63
N ALA A 356 -14.27 -0.60 -10.03
CA ALA A 356 -13.37 -0.18 -11.11
C ALA A 356 -14.10 0.02 -12.44
N PHE A 357 -14.89 -0.97 -12.86
CA PHE A 357 -15.57 -0.93 -14.15
C PHE A 357 -16.79 0.00 -14.14
N SER A 358 -17.59 0.00 -13.07
CA SER A 358 -18.77 0.87 -12.97
C SER A 358 -18.40 2.34 -12.90
N ALA A 359 -17.36 2.70 -12.13
CA ALA A 359 -16.82 4.06 -12.13
C ALA A 359 -16.30 4.46 -13.53
N SER A 360 -15.64 3.54 -14.24
CA SER A 360 -15.17 3.76 -15.62
C SER A 360 -16.32 3.94 -16.61
N PHE A 361 -17.43 3.19 -16.49
CA PHE A 361 -18.64 3.40 -17.31
C PHE A 361 -19.19 4.82 -17.17
N GLY A 362 -19.20 5.36 -15.95
CA GLY A 362 -19.61 6.74 -15.70
C GLY A 362 -18.76 7.76 -16.47
N ILE A 363 -17.44 7.59 -16.47
CA ILE A 363 -16.50 8.46 -17.21
C ILE A 363 -16.70 8.32 -18.72
N ILE A 364 -16.72 7.09 -19.23
CA ILE A 364 -16.82 6.80 -20.66
C ILE A 364 -18.11 7.37 -21.24
N LEU A 365 -19.23 7.24 -20.51
CA LEU A 365 -20.53 7.74 -20.95
C LEU A 365 -20.75 9.23 -20.64
N ALA A 366 -20.02 9.81 -19.67
CA ALA A 366 -20.01 11.27 -19.48
C ALA A 366 -19.41 12.01 -20.69
N VAL A 367 -18.39 11.45 -21.34
CA VAL A 367 -17.73 12.07 -22.51
C VAL A 367 -18.72 12.48 -23.62
N PRO A 368 -19.52 11.57 -24.19
CA PRO A 368 -20.48 11.94 -25.23
C PRO A 368 -21.55 12.91 -24.72
N ILE A 369 -21.96 12.80 -23.44
CA ILE A 369 -22.95 13.71 -22.84
C ILE A 369 -22.38 15.13 -22.77
N VAL A 370 -21.18 15.32 -22.21
CA VAL A 370 -20.53 16.64 -22.12
C VAL A 370 -20.30 17.22 -23.51
N ALA A 371 -19.81 16.42 -24.45
CA ALA A 371 -19.56 16.85 -25.81
C ALA A 371 -20.85 17.29 -26.52
N ALA A 372 -21.94 16.52 -26.37
CA ALA A 372 -23.23 16.83 -26.97
C ALA A 372 -23.85 18.09 -26.36
N VAL A 373 -23.90 18.18 -25.02
CA VAL A 373 -24.44 19.36 -24.31
C VAL A 373 -23.62 20.61 -24.67
N SER A 374 -22.29 20.50 -24.71
CA SER A 374 -21.43 21.62 -25.11
C SER A 374 -21.66 22.05 -26.56
N ALA A 375 -21.74 21.09 -27.49
CA ALA A 375 -22.01 21.38 -28.89
C ALA A 375 -23.37 22.06 -29.10
N VAL A 376 -24.42 21.61 -28.42
CA VAL A 376 -25.77 22.20 -28.52
C VAL A 376 -25.82 23.60 -27.92
N TRP A 377 -25.18 23.81 -26.76
CA TRP A 377 -25.33 25.05 -26.01
C TRP A 377 -24.37 26.17 -26.46
N MET A 378 -23.23 25.78 -27.05
CA MET A 378 -22.23 26.70 -27.60
C MET A 378 -22.40 26.90 -29.11
N GLY A 379 -22.76 25.85 -29.87
CA GLY A 379 -22.78 25.91 -31.33
C GLY A 379 -23.95 26.74 -31.91
N PRO A 380 -23.71 27.50 -32.99
CA PRO A 380 -24.73 28.30 -33.67
C PRO A 380 -25.86 27.42 -34.21
N SER A 381 -27.08 27.98 -34.24
CA SER A 381 -28.30 27.31 -34.68
C SER A 381 -28.41 27.12 -36.20
N HIS A 382 -27.58 27.82 -36.99
CA HIS A 382 -27.60 27.73 -38.46
C HIS A 382 -26.48 26.81 -38.97
N THR A 383 -26.89 25.73 -39.63
CA THR A 383 -26.04 24.93 -40.51
C THR A 383 -25.72 25.77 -41.74
N VAL A 384 -24.48 26.24 -41.88
CA VAL A 384 -23.96 26.49 -43.23
C VAL A 384 -23.80 25.10 -43.87
N PRO A 385 -24.37 24.84 -45.06
CA PRO A 385 -24.26 23.54 -45.70
C PRO A 385 -22.80 23.14 -45.86
N ALA A 386 -22.50 21.87 -45.61
CA ALA A 386 -21.21 21.27 -45.87
C ALA A 386 -20.94 21.25 -47.39
N ALA A 387 -20.46 22.36 -47.94
CA ALA A 387 -20.02 22.47 -49.32
C ALA A 387 -18.75 23.33 -49.37
N ALA A 388 -17.64 22.79 -48.85
CA ALA A 388 -16.26 23.18 -49.17
C ALA A 388 -15.23 22.23 -48.52
N ALA A 389 -15.58 20.94 -48.39
CA ALA A 389 -14.60 19.89 -48.11
C ALA A 389 -14.46 19.04 -49.38
N GLU A 390 -14.06 19.68 -50.49
CA GLU A 390 -13.47 18.93 -51.58
C GLU A 390 -12.04 18.57 -51.19
N ILE A 391 -11.82 17.27 -51.15
CA ILE A 391 -10.53 16.61 -51.09
C ILE A 391 -9.80 16.97 -52.40
N SER A 392 -8.81 17.85 -52.35
CA SER A 392 -7.83 17.93 -53.43
C SER A 392 -6.72 16.92 -53.13
N GLU A 393 -6.85 15.71 -53.69
CA GLU A 393 -5.69 14.85 -53.90
C GLU A 393 -4.67 15.58 -54.82
N PRO A 394 -3.35 15.35 -54.65
CA PRO A 394 -2.36 15.97 -55.50
C PRO A 394 -2.30 15.26 -56.85
N LEU A 395 -2.56 15.98 -57.95
CA LEU A 395 -2.22 15.51 -59.28
C LEU A 395 -0.70 15.66 -59.53
N PRO A 396 -0.04 14.67 -60.15
CA PRO A 396 1.40 14.66 -60.31
C PRO A 396 1.84 15.49 -61.53
N GLY A 397 2.80 16.38 -61.28
CA GLY A 397 3.65 16.97 -62.31
C GLY A 397 3.13 18.27 -62.90
N GLU A 398 3.58 19.41 -62.38
CA GLU A 398 4.04 20.52 -63.23
C GLU A 398 4.88 21.50 -62.42
N ALA A 399 6.03 21.86 -62.99
CA ALA A 399 7.07 22.64 -62.36
C ALA A 399 6.64 24.10 -62.15
N ALA A 400 7.08 24.68 -61.03
CA ALA A 400 6.86 26.07 -60.68
C ALA A 400 7.48 27.03 -61.72
N VAL A 401 6.64 27.80 -62.41
CA VAL A 401 7.02 29.00 -63.14
C VAL A 401 6.37 30.20 -62.45
N LEU A 402 7.21 31.10 -61.93
CA LEU A 402 6.79 32.37 -61.34
C LEU A 402 6.28 33.33 -62.44
N PRO A 403 5.14 34.03 -62.29
CA PRO A 403 4.83 35.15 -63.16
C PRO A 403 5.34 36.49 -62.58
N ALA A 404 5.80 37.33 -63.51
CA ALA A 404 6.30 38.69 -63.35
C ALA A 404 5.18 39.70 -62.95
N PRO A 405 5.52 40.93 -62.50
CA PRO A 405 4.57 41.81 -61.84
C PRO A 405 3.71 42.60 -62.84
N ALA A 406 2.42 42.75 -62.53
CA ALA A 406 1.50 43.58 -63.30
C ALA A 406 1.60 45.06 -62.89
N GLU A 407 1.78 45.92 -63.88
CA GLU A 407 1.67 47.38 -63.81
C GLU A 407 0.21 47.84 -63.68
N GLY A 408 0.04 48.94 -62.93
CA GLY A 408 -0.99 49.96 -63.20
C GLY A 408 -2.32 49.85 -62.44
N LEU A 409 -2.54 50.77 -61.50
CA LEU A 409 -3.80 51.53 -61.23
C LEU A 409 -3.59 52.47 -60.00
N PRO A 410 -4.38 53.54 -59.85
CA PRO A 410 -3.84 54.89 -59.63
C PRO A 410 -3.73 55.31 -58.16
N ARG A 411 -2.90 56.34 -58.01
CA ARG A 411 -2.65 57.15 -56.82
C ARG A 411 -3.96 57.68 -56.23
N ASP A 412 -4.17 57.49 -54.94
CA ASP A 412 -4.36 58.56 -53.95
C ASP A 412 -4.84 58.01 -52.60
N ALA A 413 -3.88 57.77 -51.69
CA ALA A 413 -4.07 57.84 -50.25
C ALA A 413 -2.67 57.88 -49.58
N GLN A 414 -2.31 59.02 -48.98
CA GLN A 414 -1.08 59.16 -48.20
C GLN A 414 -1.09 58.24 -46.97
N PRO A 415 0.04 57.60 -46.61
CA PRO A 415 0.12 56.65 -45.51
C PRO A 415 0.48 57.32 -44.18
N ALA A 416 -0.23 56.95 -43.11
CA ALA A 416 0.26 57.14 -41.74
C ALA A 416 1.13 55.93 -41.35
N GLY A 417 2.42 56.17 -41.14
CA GLY A 417 3.29 55.33 -40.32
C GLY A 417 3.84 54.03 -40.95
N THR A 418 4.76 54.15 -41.90
CA THR A 418 5.57 53.01 -42.38
C THR A 418 6.59 52.58 -41.33
N PHE A 419 6.45 51.39 -40.74
CA PHE A 419 7.59 50.66 -40.17
C PHE A 419 8.60 50.39 -41.30
N SER A 420 9.86 50.79 -41.11
CA SER A 420 10.92 50.66 -42.12
C SER A 420 11.06 49.22 -42.64
N ALA A 421 11.27 49.05 -43.96
CA ALA A 421 11.53 47.76 -44.62
C ALA A 421 12.73 47.00 -44.01
N ALA A 422 13.62 47.69 -43.29
CA ALA A 422 14.70 47.09 -42.52
C ALA A 422 14.21 46.27 -41.31
N VAL A 423 13.06 46.63 -40.73
CA VAL A 423 12.44 45.92 -39.59
C VAL A 423 11.76 44.64 -40.07
N ILE A 424 11.03 44.70 -41.18
CA ILE A 424 10.35 43.54 -41.78
C ILE A 424 11.37 42.49 -42.27
N SER A 425 12.50 42.93 -42.84
CA SER A 425 13.60 42.01 -43.25
C SER A 425 14.36 41.42 -42.06
N ARG A 426 14.51 42.14 -40.95
CA ARG A 426 15.02 41.59 -39.68
C ARG A 426 14.08 40.55 -39.08
N ILE A 427 12.77 40.81 -39.08
CA ILE A 427 11.75 39.87 -38.56
C ILE A 427 11.73 38.57 -39.40
N LYS A 428 11.81 38.67 -40.74
CA LYS A 428 11.92 37.50 -41.64
C LYS A 428 13.23 36.69 -41.49
N ARG A 429 14.32 37.29 -41.01
CA ARG A 429 15.57 36.58 -40.69
C ARG A 429 15.56 35.95 -39.29
N LEU A 430 14.76 36.48 -38.36
CA LEU A 430 14.61 35.98 -36.99
C LEU A 430 13.64 34.79 -36.89
N THR A 431 12.67 34.66 -37.79
CA THR A 431 11.69 33.55 -37.79
C THR A 431 12.30 32.14 -37.90
N PRO A 432 13.27 31.84 -38.79
CA PRO A 432 13.90 30.50 -38.83
C PRO A 432 14.84 30.26 -37.64
N VAL A 433 15.52 31.28 -37.12
CA VAL A 433 16.42 31.18 -35.95
C VAL A 433 15.64 30.92 -34.66
N LEU A 434 14.48 31.54 -34.48
CA LEU A 434 13.57 31.29 -33.37
C LEU A 434 12.88 29.92 -33.47
N ALA A 435 12.58 29.45 -34.69
CA ALA A 435 12.03 28.12 -34.93
C ALA A 435 13.07 27.00 -34.65
N GLN A 436 14.31 27.18 -35.09
CA GLN A 436 15.43 26.28 -34.76
C GLN A 436 15.75 26.29 -33.26
N GLY A 437 15.72 27.46 -32.61
CA GLY A 437 15.89 27.57 -31.15
C GLY A 437 14.80 26.84 -30.36
N LYS A 438 13.52 26.94 -30.78
CA LYS A 438 12.41 26.18 -30.18
C LYS A 438 12.54 24.67 -30.41
N GLN A 439 12.94 24.23 -31.60
CA GLN A 439 13.14 22.81 -31.91
C GLN A 439 14.31 22.22 -31.12
N ALA A 440 15.43 22.94 -31.02
CA ALA A 440 16.56 22.55 -30.20
C ALA A 440 16.14 22.47 -28.72
N LEU A 441 15.45 23.49 -28.19
CA LEU A 441 14.95 23.50 -26.81
C LEU A 441 13.98 22.33 -26.51
N LEU A 442 13.09 22.01 -27.45
CA LEU A 442 12.17 20.87 -27.34
C LEU A 442 12.91 19.52 -27.37
N LEU A 443 13.95 19.40 -28.19
CA LEU A 443 14.80 18.21 -28.21
C LEU A 443 15.57 18.04 -26.89
N HIS A 444 16.08 19.14 -26.32
CA HIS A 444 16.76 19.15 -25.02
C HIS A 444 15.79 18.76 -23.89
N TRP A 445 14.56 19.30 -23.87
CA TRP A 445 13.56 18.93 -22.87
C TRP A 445 13.14 17.46 -22.99
N LYS A 446 12.94 16.94 -24.20
CA LYS A 446 12.69 15.49 -24.41
C LYS A 446 13.86 14.64 -23.91
N GLY A 447 15.10 15.06 -24.19
CA GLY A 447 16.30 14.40 -23.70
C GLY A 447 16.39 14.40 -22.17
N ILE A 448 16.09 15.53 -21.52
CA ILE A 448 16.05 15.65 -20.06
C ILE A 448 14.97 14.73 -19.48
N THR A 449 13.75 14.74 -20.03
CA THR A 449 12.67 13.86 -19.55
C THR A 449 13.05 12.38 -19.67
N VAL A 450 13.62 11.97 -20.80
CA VAL A 450 14.09 10.58 -20.99
C VAL A 450 15.21 10.24 -20.01
N ALA A 451 16.17 11.14 -19.79
CA ALA A 451 17.25 10.94 -18.83
C ALA A 451 16.75 10.80 -17.39
N VAL A 452 15.78 11.61 -16.98
CA VAL A 452 15.13 11.52 -15.65
C VAL A 452 14.40 10.18 -15.51
N CYS A 453 13.64 9.76 -16.52
CA CYS A 453 12.96 8.46 -16.50
C CYS A 453 13.95 7.29 -16.40
N LEU A 454 15.04 7.33 -17.17
CA LEU A 454 16.09 6.30 -17.12
C LEU A 454 16.82 6.28 -15.77
N PHE A 455 17.07 7.45 -15.18
CA PHE A 455 17.66 7.54 -13.84
C PHE A 455 16.75 6.92 -12.79
N ILE A 456 15.45 7.22 -12.81
CA ILE A 456 14.47 6.63 -11.89
C ILE A 456 14.44 5.10 -12.06
N LEU A 457 14.40 4.60 -13.30
CA LEU A 457 14.44 3.17 -13.58
C LEU A 457 15.73 2.51 -13.09
N ALA A 458 16.88 3.13 -13.30
CA ALA A 458 18.16 2.64 -12.82
C ALA A 458 18.23 2.61 -11.29
N PHE A 459 17.74 3.68 -10.63
CA PHE A 459 17.67 3.73 -9.17
C PHE A 459 16.76 2.64 -8.60
N CYS A 460 15.56 2.46 -9.16
CA CYS A 460 14.66 1.37 -8.77
C CYS A 460 15.29 -0.01 -9.00
N GLY A 461 15.98 -0.19 -10.14
CA GLY A 461 16.70 -1.42 -10.45
C GLY A 461 17.85 -1.70 -9.47
N LEU A 462 18.58 -0.67 -9.04
CA LEU A 462 19.64 -0.80 -8.02
C LEU A 462 19.07 -1.17 -6.65
N GLN A 463 17.96 -0.55 -6.24
CA GLN A 463 17.29 -0.92 -4.99
C GLN A 463 16.86 -2.39 -5.01
N PHE A 464 16.22 -2.82 -6.10
CA PHE A 464 15.83 -4.22 -6.28
C PHE A 464 17.04 -5.17 -6.29
N TYR A 465 18.10 -4.81 -7.03
CA TYR A 465 19.33 -5.60 -7.09
C TYR A 465 20.02 -5.71 -5.72
N SER A 466 20.04 -4.61 -4.95
CA SER A 466 20.63 -4.62 -3.61
C SER A 466 19.90 -5.57 -2.66
N ALA A 467 18.55 -5.55 -2.68
CA ALA A 467 17.73 -6.47 -1.90
C ALA A 467 17.92 -7.93 -2.37
N TYR A 468 17.95 -8.17 -3.68
CA TYR A 468 18.17 -9.51 -4.24
C TYR A 468 19.56 -10.07 -3.89
N MET A 469 20.59 -9.23 -3.94
CA MET A 469 21.96 -9.62 -3.60
C MET A 469 22.12 -9.97 -2.13
N GLU A 470 21.37 -9.35 -1.23
CA GLU A 470 21.39 -9.67 0.20
C GLU A 470 21.00 -11.13 0.48
N TYR A 471 19.93 -11.62 -0.15
CA TYR A 471 19.52 -13.04 -0.07
C TYR A 471 20.57 -13.98 -0.68
N GLN A 472 21.08 -13.64 -1.87
CA GLN A 472 22.10 -14.44 -2.54
C GLN A 472 23.40 -14.56 -1.73
N ASN A 473 23.82 -13.49 -1.06
CA ASN A 473 25.05 -13.49 -0.27
C ASN A 473 24.93 -14.40 0.96
N ALA A 474 23.80 -14.42 1.65
CA ALA A 474 23.55 -15.40 2.72
C ALA A 474 23.66 -16.85 2.21
N GLY A 475 23.01 -17.14 1.08
CA GLY A 475 23.09 -18.47 0.47
C GLY A 475 24.49 -18.86 -0.04
N LYS A 476 25.37 -17.90 -0.33
CA LYS A 476 26.78 -18.18 -0.65
C LYS A 476 27.59 -18.49 0.59
N ASP A 477 27.44 -17.71 1.66
CA ASP A 477 28.11 -17.93 2.95
C ASP A 477 27.84 -19.35 3.47
N TYR A 478 26.58 -19.80 3.44
CA TYR A 478 26.23 -21.14 3.92
C TYR A 478 26.70 -22.27 3.01
N ARG A 479 26.61 -22.11 1.68
CA ARG A 479 27.18 -23.09 0.73
C ARG A 479 28.69 -23.19 0.86
N GLN A 480 29.39 -22.08 1.09
CA GLN A 480 30.82 -22.06 1.33
C GLN A 480 31.17 -22.80 2.62
N ALA A 481 30.43 -22.54 3.70
CA ALA A 481 30.61 -23.25 4.96
C ALA A 481 30.43 -24.77 4.77
N GLU A 482 29.40 -25.19 4.02
CA GLU A 482 29.10 -26.61 3.76
C GLU A 482 30.19 -27.29 2.92
N GLN A 483 30.58 -26.69 1.79
CA GLN A 483 31.67 -27.21 0.95
C GLN A 483 33.02 -27.29 1.69
N SER A 484 33.24 -26.40 2.66
CA SER A 484 34.43 -26.45 3.49
C SER A 484 34.48 -27.70 4.38
N MET A 485 33.35 -28.32 4.70
CA MET A 485 33.26 -29.57 5.45
C MET A 485 33.36 -30.79 4.52
N GLU A 486 32.69 -30.78 3.37
CA GLU A 486 32.65 -31.91 2.42
C GLU A 486 34.01 -32.31 1.79
N SER A 487 34.98 -31.39 1.75
CA SER A 487 36.21 -31.53 0.95
C SER A 487 37.35 -32.37 1.58
N SER A 488 37.08 -33.22 2.57
CA SER A 488 38.13 -33.99 3.28
C SER A 488 38.02 -35.50 3.09
N SER A 489 38.45 -36.00 1.92
CA SER A 489 38.84 -37.41 1.76
C SER A 489 40.07 -37.54 0.85
N PRO A 490 41.18 -38.18 1.28
CA PRO A 490 42.29 -38.51 0.41
C PRO A 490 41.87 -39.65 -0.53
N ALA A 491 41.94 -39.41 -1.84
CA ALA A 491 41.60 -40.40 -2.85
C ALA A 491 42.52 -41.64 -2.77
N LEU A 492 41.97 -42.79 -2.37
CA LEU A 492 42.61 -44.09 -2.53
C LEU A 492 42.28 -44.65 -3.92
N SER A 493 43.33 -44.79 -4.73
CA SER A 493 43.30 -45.30 -6.09
C SER A 493 43.08 -46.83 -6.13
N ILE A 494 42.02 -47.29 -6.78
CA ILE A 494 41.94 -48.65 -7.32
C ILE A 494 41.44 -48.58 -8.78
N LYS A 495 42.26 -49.09 -9.70
CA LYS A 495 41.95 -49.37 -11.11
C LYS A 495 40.98 -50.56 -11.20
N GLY A 496 40.01 -50.50 -12.11
CA GLY A 496 39.52 -51.72 -12.79
C GLY A 496 38.04 -51.76 -13.20
N THR A 497 37.82 -51.69 -14.50
CA THR A 497 36.78 -52.36 -15.32
C THR A 497 35.30 -51.99 -15.19
N ALA A 498 34.71 -51.65 -16.33
CA ALA A 498 33.31 -51.30 -16.54
C ALA A 498 32.43 -52.52 -16.85
N ALA A 499 31.21 -52.54 -16.30
CA ALA A 499 30.00 -53.05 -16.94
C ALA A 499 28.75 -52.44 -16.25
N PRO A 500 27.62 -52.22 -16.97
CA PRO A 500 26.57 -51.29 -16.55
C PRO A 500 25.32 -52.02 -16.01
N LEU A 501 24.75 -51.56 -14.89
CA LEU A 501 23.40 -51.95 -14.43
C LEU A 501 22.80 -50.87 -13.50
N GLU A 502 21.55 -50.52 -13.83
CA GLU A 502 20.44 -50.20 -12.94
C GLU A 502 20.42 -48.95 -12.03
N SER A 503 19.31 -48.22 -12.20
CA SER A 503 18.66 -47.26 -11.30
C SER A 503 19.12 -47.32 -9.84
N SER A 504 19.96 -46.36 -9.45
CA SER A 504 20.27 -46.06 -8.06
C SER A 504 19.80 -44.65 -7.71
N ALA A 505 19.05 -44.55 -6.60
CA ALA A 505 18.79 -43.29 -5.92
C ALA A 505 20.12 -42.52 -5.72
N PRO A 506 20.12 -41.17 -5.69
CA PRO A 506 21.35 -40.41 -5.52
C PRO A 506 22.02 -40.84 -4.22
N GLN A 507 23.17 -41.52 -4.30
CA GLN A 507 23.99 -41.78 -3.11
C GLN A 507 24.52 -40.44 -2.61
N GLU A 508 24.03 -39.98 -1.45
CA GLU A 508 24.59 -38.83 -0.74
C GLU A 508 26.07 -39.10 -0.46
N LYS A 509 26.93 -38.14 -0.85
CA LYS A 509 28.36 -38.19 -0.49
C LYS A 509 28.47 -38.14 1.03
N PRO A 510 29.39 -38.91 1.65
CA PRO A 510 29.56 -38.89 3.10
C PRO A 510 30.04 -37.50 3.55
N PHE A 511 29.23 -36.83 4.38
CA PHE A 511 29.59 -35.56 5.01
C PHE A 511 30.65 -35.79 6.08
N VAL A 512 31.84 -35.22 5.86
CA VAL A 512 32.97 -35.31 6.79
C VAL A 512 33.01 -34.04 7.61
N PHE A 513 32.81 -34.16 8.92
CA PHE A 513 32.80 -33.02 9.83
C PHE A 513 34.17 -32.82 10.49
N ASP A 514 34.73 -31.62 10.38
CA ASP A 514 35.96 -31.22 11.06
C ASP A 514 35.71 -30.02 11.99
N TYR A 515 35.62 -30.31 13.29
CA TYR A 515 35.38 -29.30 14.32
C TYR A 515 36.50 -28.24 14.40
N LYS A 516 37.77 -28.63 14.17
CA LYS A 516 38.90 -27.69 14.21
C LYS A 516 38.85 -26.74 13.01
N LYS A 517 38.51 -27.26 11.83
CA LYS A 517 38.35 -26.44 10.62
C LYS A 517 37.17 -25.48 10.74
N LEU A 518 36.07 -25.91 11.38
CA LEU A 518 34.92 -25.04 11.62
C LEU A 518 35.26 -23.89 12.60
N THR A 519 35.88 -24.22 13.74
CA THR A 519 36.27 -23.23 14.76
C THR A 519 37.37 -22.29 14.31
N ALA A 520 38.21 -22.69 13.34
CA ALA A 520 39.17 -21.81 12.69
C ALA A 520 38.51 -20.73 11.80
N GLN A 521 37.32 -21.00 11.26
CA GLN A 521 36.57 -20.04 10.45
C GLN A 521 35.76 -19.07 11.31
N ASN A 522 35.18 -19.55 12.41
CA ASN A 522 34.54 -18.72 13.41
C ASN A 522 34.79 -19.29 14.81
N SER A 523 35.37 -18.48 15.70
CA SER A 523 35.63 -18.82 17.10
C SER A 523 34.39 -19.22 17.88
N ASP A 524 33.22 -18.73 17.46
CA ASP A 524 31.94 -18.93 18.13
C ASP A 524 31.25 -20.22 17.66
N ALA A 525 31.89 -21.01 16.80
CA ALA A 525 31.31 -22.23 16.26
C ALA A 525 31.15 -23.32 17.32
N ALA A 526 29.90 -23.76 17.52
CA ALA A 526 29.52 -24.83 18.43
C ALA A 526 29.39 -26.20 17.74
N GLY A 527 29.07 -26.22 16.44
CA GLY A 527 28.91 -27.47 15.69
C GLY A 527 28.22 -27.31 14.35
N TRP A 528 27.52 -28.36 13.91
CA TRP A 528 26.76 -28.38 12.65
C TRP A 528 25.44 -29.12 12.83
N ILE A 529 24.38 -28.70 12.14
CA ILE A 529 23.08 -29.37 12.09
C ILE A 529 22.74 -29.76 10.65
N ARG A 530 22.27 -31.00 10.45
CA ARG A 530 21.81 -31.51 9.17
C ARG A 530 20.50 -32.28 9.31
N LEU A 531 19.64 -32.12 8.31
CA LEU A 531 18.50 -32.99 8.07
C LEU A 531 18.70 -33.66 6.69
N PRO A 532 19.17 -34.92 6.65
CA PRO A 532 19.48 -35.62 5.40
C PRO A 532 18.31 -35.64 4.41
N GLY A 533 18.61 -35.52 3.10
CA GLY A 533 17.60 -35.42 2.05
C GLY A 533 16.87 -34.06 1.94
N THR A 534 17.28 -33.05 2.71
CA THR A 534 16.68 -31.70 2.69
C THR A 534 17.75 -30.61 2.52
N GLY A 535 17.32 -29.35 2.35
CA GLY A 535 18.23 -28.20 2.30
C GLY A 535 18.77 -27.74 3.66
N LEU A 536 18.33 -28.34 4.78
CA LEU A 536 18.75 -27.93 6.12
C LEU A 536 20.13 -28.53 6.44
N SER A 537 21.17 -27.73 6.25
CA SER A 537 22.56 -28.05 6.54
C SER A 537 23.31 -26.77 6.91
N TYR A 538 23.50 -26.52 8.20
CA TYR A 538 24.02 -25.24 8.67
C TYR A 538 25.05 -25.38 9.80
N PRO A 539 26.09 -24.52 9.83
CA PRO A 539 26.93 -24.38 11.00
C PRO A 539 26.13 -23.78 12.15
N VAL A 540 26.40 -24.26 13.36
CA VAL A 540 25.81 -23.79 14.60
C VAL A 540 26.83 -22.93 15.33
N VAL A 541 26.45 -21.72 15.73
CA VAL A 541 27.27 -20.80 16.53
C VAL A 541 26.68 -20.59 17.93
N GLN A 542 27.48 -20.13 18.89
CA GLN A 542 26.99 -19.71 20.20
C GLN A 542 27.56 -18.32 20.52
N GLY A 543 26.67 -17.33 20.57
CA GLY A 543 27.02 -15.95 20.91
C GLY A 543 27.15 -15.72 22.42
N LYS A 544 27.45 -14.47 22.80
CA LYS A 544 27.37 -14.01 24.20
C LYS A 544 25.95 -13.66 24.63
N ASP A 545 25.07 -13.46 23.66
CA ASP A 545 23.65 -13.16 23.76
C ASP A 545 22.90 -13.95 22.67
N ASN A 546 21.57 -13.87 22.68
CA ASN A 546 20.69 -14.49 21.69
C ASN A 546 20.30 -13.51 20.55
N ASP A 547 20.87 -12.30 20.52
CA ASP A 547 20.49 -11.24 19.57
C ASP A 547 21.46 -11.12 18.38
N TYR A 548 22.77 -11.26 18.63
CA TYR A 548 23.81 -10.93 17.64
C TYR A 548 23.67 -11.73 16.34
N TYR A 549 23.45 -13.04 16.45
CA TYR A 549 23.35 -13.94 15.30
C TYR A 549 21.96 -13.96 14.65
N LEU A 550 21.00 -13.15 15.12
CA LEU A 550 19.76 -12.89 14.38
C LEU A 550 20.02 -12.09 13.11
N THR A 551 21.06 -11.23 13.09
CA THR A 551 21.35 -10.35 11.94
C THR A 551 22.76 -10.52 11.38
N HIS A 552 23.45 -11.60 11.75
CA HIS A 552 24.82 -11.89 11.28
C HIS A 552 24.94 -13.35 10.86
N THR A 553 25.61 -13.61 9.73
CA THR A 553 25.86 -14.97 9.23
C THR A 553 26.95 -15.68 10.04
N PHE A 554 27.21 -16.96 9.74
CA PHE A 554 28.34 -17.71 10.30
C PHE A 554 29.68 -16.98 10.19
N TYR A 555 29.91 -16.18 9.15
CA TYR A 555 31.15 -15.41 8.97
C TYR A 555 31.12 -14.03 9.63
N LYS A 556 30.11 -13.74 10.47
CA LYS A 556 29.87 -12.44 11.12
C LYS A 556 29.56 -11.31 10.15
N ASN A 557 29.17 -11.64 8.91
CA ASN A 557 28.68 -10.66 7.93
C ASN A 557 27.25 -10.24 8.30
N LYS A 558 26.96 -8.94 8.30
CA LYS A 558 25.60 -8.44 8.55
C LYS A 558 24.66 -8.90 7.44
N ASN A 559 23.60 -9.61 7.81
CA ASN A 559 22.60 -10.14 6.87
C ASN A 559 21.30 -10.48 7.62
N THR A 560 20.15 -10.21 7.02
CA THR A 560 18.84 -10.53 7.61
C THR A 560 18.57 -12.02 7.82
N ALA A 561 19.27 -12.91 7.12
CA ALA A 561 19.13 -14.36 7.29
C ALA A 561 19.69 -14.89 8.62
N GLY A 562 20.52 -14.09 9.31
CA GLY A 562 21.17 -14.50 10.56
C GLY A 562 21.99 -15.78 10.41
N ALA A 563 22.19 -16.51 11.50
CA ALA A 563 22.79 -17.84 11.58
C ALA A 563 21.93 -18.80 12.42
N VAL A 564 22.20 -20.11 12.33
CA VAL A 564 21.66 -21.06 13.32
C VAL A 564 22.51 -20.95 14.58
N PHE A 565 21.89 -20.64 15.71
CA PHE A 565 22.63 -20.41 16.94
C PHE A 565 22.06 -21.17 18.14
N LEU A 566 22.95 -21.53 19.05
CA LEU A 566 22.65 -22.15 20.33
C LEU A 566 22.36 -21.07 21.38
N ASP A 567 21.40 -21.33 22.27
CA ASP A 567 21.10 -20.46 23.39
C ASP A 567 22.36 -20.14 24.22
N SER A 568 22.66 -18.85 24.34
CA SER A 568 23.83 -18.32 25.05
C SER A 568 23.86 -18.67 26.53
N ARG A 569 22.69 -18.96 27.14
CA ARG A 569 22.57 -19.29 28.57
C ARG A 569 22.98 -20.73 28.90
N LEU A 570 23.12 -21.60 27.90
CA LEU A 570 23.44 -23.03 28.08
C LEU A 570 24.96 -23.28 28.01
N SER A 571 25.56 -23.69 29.13
CA SER A 571 27.02 -23.89 29.25
C SER A 571 27.54 -25.23 28.68
N GLY A 572 26.67 -26.21 28.41
CA GLY A 572 27.03 -27.55 27.93
C GLY A 572 27.12 -27.72 26.41
N GLY A 573 26.87 -26.66 25.64
CA GLY A 573 26.91 -26.71 24.18
C GLY A 573 25.88 -27.68 23.57
N LEU A 574 26.22 -28.25 22.41
CA LEU A 574 25.43 -29.31 21.76
C LEU A 574 25.44 -30.65 22.52
N SER A 575 26.33 -30.82 23.51
CA SER A 575 26.42 -32.04 24.34
C SER A 575 25.66 -31.93 25.67
N ALA A 576 24.99 -30.80 25.93
CA ALA A 576 24.18 -30.59 27.11
C ALA A 576 23.00 -31.59 27.19
N GLN A 577 22.47 -31.79 28.40
CA GLN A 577 21.25 -32.58 28.63
C GLN A 577 20.09 -32.05 27.79
N HIS A 578 19.97 -30.73 27.67
CA HIS A 578 19.05 -30.05 26.78
C HIS A 578 19.78 -28.93 26.04
N SER A 579 19.75 -28.97 24.71
CA SER A 579 20.30 -27.94 23.84
C SER A 579 19.15 -27.26 23.09
N ILE A 580 19.14 -25.93 23.00
CA ILE A 580 18.11 -25.17 22.27
C ILE A 580 18.78 -24.40 21.14
N LEU A 581 18.37 -24.70 19.91
CA LEU A 581 18.84 -24.07 18.68
C LEU A 581 17.73 -23.19 18.11
N TYR A 582 18.12 -21.98 17.73
CA TYR A 582 17.27 -21.02 17.06
C TYR A 582 17.76 -20.82 15.62
N GLY A 583 16.81 -20.56 14.72
CA GLY A 583 17.09 -20.21 13.34
C GLY A 583 15.89 -19.49 12.74
N HIS A 584 16.15 -18.59 11.80
CA HIS A 584 15.09 -17.87 11.12
C HIS A 584 14.21 -18.78 10.26
N ASN A 585 12.96 -18.39 10.10
CA ASN A 585 12.06 -18.93 9.09
C ASN A 585 12.12 -18.02 7.85
N MET A 586 13.03 -18.32 6.93
CA MET A 586 13.23 -17.50 5.74
C MET A 586 12.18 -17.79 4.67
N ARG A 587 11.72 -16.73 3.98
CA ARG A 587 10.69 -16.84 2.92
C ARG A 587 11.13 -17.65 1.69
N ASP A 588 12.43 -17.80 1.50
CA ASP A 588 13.02 -18.61 0.42
C ASP A 588 13.18 -20.10 0.80
N GLY A 589 12.71 -20.50 1.99
CA GLY A 589 12.80 -21.87 2.50
C GLY A 589 14.13 -22.21 3.18
N SER A 590 15.06 -21.26 3.27
CA SER A 590 16.35 -21.47 3.96
C SER A 590 16.25 -21.42 5.49
N MET A 591 17.34 -21.74 6.16
CA MET A 591 17.48 -21.77 7.62
C MET A 591 16.53 -22.81 8.25
N PHE A 592 15.68 -22.42 9.20
CA PHE A 592 14.76 -23.33 9.87
C PHE A 592 13.34 -23.29 9.29
N ALA A 593 13.13 -22.67 8.11
CA ALA A 593 11.84 -22.72 7.43
C ALA A 593 11.36 -24.16 7.16
N GLU A 594 12.30 -25.07 6.87
CA GLU A 594 12.04 -26.50 6.65
C GLU A 594 11.34 -27.17 7.86
N LEU A 595 11.55 -26.67 9.09
CA LEU A 595 10.91 -27.23 10.29
C LEU A 595 9.38 -27.16 10.22
N LEU A 596 8.81 -26.15 9.56
CA LEU A 596 7.36 -26.01 9.44
C LEU A 596 6.69 -27.20 8.72
N ARG A 597 7.44 -27.94 7.90
CA ARG A 597 6.94 -29.13 7.19
C ARG A 597 6.62 -30.29 8.13
N TYR A 598 7.21 -30.32 9.33
CA TYR A 598 6.84 -31.26 10.39
C TYR A 598 5.41 -31.04 10.93
N ARG A 599 4.64 -30.04 10.47
CA ARG A 599 3.19 -30.00 10.68
C ARG A 599 2.48 -31.20 10.07
N GLU A 600 3.02 -31.74 8.98
CA GLU A 600 2.48 -32.89 8.28
C GLU A 600 3.15 -34.16 8.77
N LYS A 601 2.36 -35.10 9.30
CA LYS A 601 2.87 -36.40 9.77
C LYS A 601 3.68 -37.15 8.71
N ALA A 602 3.25 -37.08 7.44
CA ALA A 602 3.92 -37.74 6.33
C ALA A 602 5.37 -37.24 6.12
N TYR A 603 5.66 -35.98 6.44
CA TYR A 603 7.01 -35.43 6.36
C TYR A 603 7.92 -36.01 7.44
N TRP A 604 7.42 -36.14 8.67
CA TRP A 604 8.17 -36.82 9.75
C TRP A 604 8.43 -38.30 9.43
N GLU A 605 7.48 -39.02 8.82
CA GLU A 605 7.67 -40.42 8.42
C GLU A 605 8.81 -40.58 7.39
N GLN A 606 9.05 -39.57 6.55
CA GLN A 606 10.16 -39.54 5.59
C GLN A 606 11.47 -39.04 6.22
N HIS A 607 11.39 -38.16 7.22
CA HIS A 607 12.53 -37.54 7.88
C HIS A 607 12.48 -37.69 9.42
N PRO A 608 12.54 -38.93 9.97
CA PRO A 608 12.35 -39.18 11.40
C PRO A 608 13.58 -38.82 12.24
N THR A 609 14.74 -38.61 11.62
CA THR A 609 16.02 -38.37 12.28
C THR A 609 16.73 -37.14 11.73
N LEU A 610 17.52 -36.51 12.61
CA LEU A 610 18.40 -35.38 12.29
C LEU A 610 19.82 -35.64 12.83
N GLU A 611 20.79 -34.98 12.24
CA GLU A 611 22.21 -35.15 12.56
C GLU A 611 22.76 -33.87 13.21
N LEU A 612 23.35 -34.01 14.38
CA LEU A 612 24.14 -32.95 15.00
C LEU A 612 25.61 -33.35 14.99
N TYR A 613 26.49 -32.42 14.69
CA TYR A 613 27.93 -32.62 14.77
C TYR A 613 28.52 -31.67 15.80
N SER A 614 29.33 -32.21 16.69
CA SER A 614 29.99 -31.45 17.76
C SER A 614 31.46 -31.85 17.85
N LYS A 615 32.20 -31.24 18.79
CA LYS A 615 33.58 -31.67 19.10
C LYS A 615 33.68 -33.18 19.41
N GLY A 616 32.62 -33.79 19.93
CA GLY A 616 32.56 -35.20 20.29
C GLY A 616 32.19 -36.16 19.16
N GLY A 617 32.01 -35.67 17.93
CA GLY A 617 31.62 -36.48 16.77
C GLY A 617 30.16 -36.28 16.36
N LYS A 618 29.64 -37.22 15.56
CA LYS A 618 28.28 -37.19 15.01
C LYS A 618 27.30 -37.72 16.05
N ILE A 619 26.24 -36.97 16.34
CA ILE A 619 25.15 -37.33 17.25
C ILE A 619 23.89 -37.52 16.42
N LEU A 620 23.41 -38.76 16.33
CA LEU A 620 22.11 -39.04 15.71
C LEU A 620 20.98 -38.68 16.67
N CYS A 621 20.00 -37.93 16.18
CA CYS A 621 18.86 -37.45 16.96
C CYS A 621 17.55 -37.94 16.34
N GLU A 622 16.68 -38.56 17.14
CA GLU A 622 15.36 -39.05 16.72
C GLU A 622 14.27 -38.06 17.14
N VAL A 623 13.48 -37.58 16.19
CA VAL A 623 12.39 -36.62 16.45
C VAL A 623 11.27 -37.31 17.23
N PHE A 624 10.96 -36.78 18.42
CA PHE A 624 9.90 -37.31 19.28
C PHE A 624 8.73 -36.34 19.47
N SER A 625 8.90 -35.05 19.15
CA SER A 625 7.83 -34.05 19.21
C SER A 625 7.96 -33.01 18.10
N ALA A 626 6.83 -32.64 17.50
CA ALA A 626 6.70 -31.48 16.62
C ALA A 626 5.42 -30.71 17.00
N HIS A 627 5.55 -29.47 17.47
CA HIS A 627 4.44 -28.72 18.03
C HIS A 627 4.62 -27.20 17.92
N GLU A 628 3.52 -26.47 18.06
CA GLU A 628 3.58 -25.02 18.25
C GLU A 628 3.73 -24.69 19.74
N ALA A 629 4.61 -23.75 20.07
CA ALA A 629 4.89 -23.32 21.44
C ALA A 629 4.95 -21.79 21.53
N ALA A 630 4.42 -21.21 22.61
CA ALA A 630 4.64 -19.80 22.92
C ALA A 630 6.09 -19.59 23.44
N PRO A 631 6.73 -18.43 23.21
CA PRO A 631 8.11 -18.18 23.66
C PRO A 631 8.33 -18.25 25.17
N ASP A 632 7.28 -18.05 25.98
CA ASP A 632 7.30 -18.15 27.45
C ASP A 632 6.86 -19.53 27.98
N SER A 633 6.58 -20.48 27.09
CA SER A 633 6.13 -21.82 27.47
C SER A 633 7.24 -22.67 28.10
N GLU A 634 6.84 -23.74 28.79
CA GLU A 634 7.75 -24.70 29.41
C GLU A 634 8.74 -25.34 28.40
N THR A 635 8.44 -25.29 27.09
CA THR A 635 9.31 -25.76 26.00
C THR A 635 10.73 -25.19 26.05
N TYR A 636 10.89 -23.96 26.57
CA TYR A 636 12.19 -23.27 26.66
C TYR A 636 12.82 -23.37 28.06
N THR A 637 12.45 -24.39 28.85
CA THR A 637 13.09 -24.66 30.15
C THR A 637 14.57 -24.97 29.96
N LEU A 638 15.46 -24.14 30.51
CA LEU A 638 16.90 -24.24 30.29
C LEU A 638 17.60 -25.29 31.19
N THR A 639 17.13 -25.44 32.42
CA THR A 639 17.73 -26.31 33.43
C THR A 639 16.66 -27.01 34.27
N PHE A 640 16.98 -28.21 34.73
CA PHE A 640 16.07 -29.06 35.50
C PHE A 640 16.63 -29.28 36.90
N PRO A 641 15.85 -29.02 37.98
CA PRO A 641 16.32 -29.20 39.36
C PRO A 641 16.68 -30.65 39.69
N ASP A 642 15.93 -31.59 39.12
CA ASP A 642 16.08 -33.02 39.35
C ASP A 642 15.59 -33.85 38.16
N GLN A 643 15.90 -35.14 38.19
CA GLN A 643 15.58 -36.07 37.11
C GLN A 643 14.07 -36.34 36.97
N SER A 644 13.27 -36.18 38.04
CA SER A 644 11.82 -36.33 37.99
C SER A 644 11.17 -35.17 37.24
N LYS A 645 11.64 -33.94 37.47
CA LYS A 645 11.22 -32.74 36.73
C LYS A 645 11.58 -32.82 35.25
N TYR A 646 12.76 -33.35 34.95
CA TYR A 646 13.15 -33.59 33.56
C TYR A 646 12.25 -34.66 32.89
N GLU A 647 11.93 -35.75 33.58
CA GLU A 647 11.01 -36.77 33.04
C GLU A 647 9.59 -36.23 32.83
N GLN A 648 9.10 -35.38 33.76
CA GLN A 648 7.82 -34.69 33.60
C GLN A 648 7.81 -33.79 32.38
N TYR A 649 8.90 -33.03 32.17
CA TYR A 649 9.07 -32.19 30.99
C TYR A 649 9.06 -33.02 29.69
N LEU A 650 9.81 -34.12 29.61
CA LEU A 650 9.84 -34.98 28.41
C LEU A 650 8.45 -35.55 28.08
N LYS A 651 7.70 -35.97 29.11
CA LYS A 651 6.31 -36.45 28.95
C LYS A 651 5.36 -35.33 28.51
N ALA A 652 5.55 -34.11 29.02
CA ALA A 652 4.76 -32.95 28.63
C ALA A 652 5.01 -32.59 27.16
N MET A 653 6.28 -32.56 26.74
CA MET A 653 6.65 -32.27 25.35
C MET A 653 6.09 -33.31 24.38
N ALA A 654 6.24 -34.60 24.67
CA ALA A 654 5.67 -35.66 23.83
C ALA A 654 4.13 -35.55 23.69
N LYS A 655 3.43 -35.05 24.72
CA LYS A 655 1.98 -34.79 24.65
C LYS A 655 1.59 -33.57 23.82
N LEU A 656 2.48 -32.58 23.68
CA LEU A 656 2.24 -31.40 22.86
C LEU A 656 2.40 -31.69 21.36
N SER A 657 3.11 -32.75 20.99
CA SER A 657 3.32 -33.16 19.60
C SER A 657 2.00 -33.27 18.84
N LEU A 658 1.99 -32.76 17.60
CA LEU A 658 0.83 -32.81 16.69
C LEU A 658 0.41 -34.25 16.33
N TYR A 659 1.33 -35.20 16.44
CA TYR A 659 1.10 -36.61 16.18
C TYR A 659 2.03 -37.48 17.05
N ASP A 660 1.62 -38.74 17.24
CA ASP A 660 2.44 -39.75 17.91
C ASP A 660 3.56 -40.24 16.97
N THR A 661 4.80 -40.06 17.42
CA THR A 661 6.03 -40.46 16.73
C THR A 661 6.48 -41.88 17.10
N GLY A 662 5.95 -42.46 18.18
CA GLY A 662 6.46 -43.71 18.74
C GLY A 662 7.87 -43.63 19.38
N VAL A 663 8.54 -42.49 19.31
CA VAL A 663 9.85 -42.25 19.95
C VAL A 663 9.63 -41.75 21.37
N THR A 664 10.27 -42.38 22.36
CA THR A 664 10.14 -42.01 23.77
C THR A 664 11.46 -41.50 24.35
N ALA A 665 11.46 -40.29 24.92
CA ALA A 665 12.61 -39.76 25.66
C ALA A 665 12.51 -40.16 27.14
N GLY A 666 13.52 -40.88 27.63
CA GLY A 666 13.58 -41.32 29.02
C GLY A 666 14.36 -40.34 29.92
N PRO A 667 14.34 -40.52 31.24
CA PRO A 667 14.97 -39.61 32.21
C PRO A 667 16.50 -39.49 32.08
N GLY A 668 17.17 -40.40 31.37
CA GLY A 668 18.60 -40.32 31.03
C GLY A 668 18.91 -39.81 29.63
N SER A 669 17.87 -39.51 28.83
CA SER A 669 18.04 -39.05 27.45
C SER A 669 18.54 -37.62 27.40
N GLN A 670 19.45 -37.32 26.48
CA GLN A 670 19.76 -35.94 26.12
C GLN A 670 18.87 -35.52 24.95
N ILE A 671 18.47 -34.26 24.88
CA ILE A 671 17.58 -33.74 23.83
C ILE A 671 18.12 -32.48 23.15
N VAL A 672 17.65 -32.22 21.94
CA VAL A 672 17.79 -30.95 21.24
C VAL A 672 16.40 -30.41 20.90
N THR A 673 16.22 -29.10 21.04
CA THR A 673 15.04 -28.35 20.64
C THR A 673 15.43 -27.41 19.52
N LEU A 674 14.74 -27.51 18.38
CA LEU A 674 14.89 -26.62 17.25
C LEU A 674 13.68 -25.69 17.22
N SER A 675 13.91 -24.39 17.20
CA SER A 675 12.86 -23.38 17.32
C SER A 675 12.94 -22.38 16.17
N THR A 676 11.81 -22.16 15.50
CA THR A 676 11.66 -21.16 14.42
C THR A 676 10.34 -20.39 14.53
N CYS A 677 10.25 -19.24 13.87
CA CYS A 677 9.04 -18.42 13.88
C CYS A 677 7.93 -19.01 13.00
N VAL A 678 6.69 -19.03 13.48
CA VAL A 678 5.51 -19.24 12.63
C VAL A 678 5.11 -17.89 12.02
N SER A 679 4.84 -17.85 10.72
CA SER A 679 4.47 -16.62 9.99
C SER A 679 3.04 -16.10 10.29
N ASP A 680 2.44 -16.48 11.41
CA ASP A 680 1.06 -16.14 11.80
C ASP A 680 1.05 -14.92 12.75
N GLU A 681 -0.10 -14.26 12.91
CA GLU A 681 -0.29 -13.12 13.83
C GLU A 681 -0.17 -13.53 15.30
N ARG A 682 -0.27 -14.83 15.59
CA ARG A 682 -0.05 -15.41 16.90
C ARG A 682 1.43 -15.66 17.09
N ASP A 683 1.97 -15.16 18.19
CA ASP A 683 3.35 -15.39 18.63
C ASP A 683 3.60 -16.85 18.98
N MET A 684 3.69 -17.68 17.95
CA MET A 684 3.96 -19.08 18.09
C MET A 684 5.29 -19.37 17.42
N ARG A 685 6.03 -20.23 18.08
CA ARG A 685 7.24 -20.86 17.56
C ARG A 685 6.86 -22.25 17.12
N PHE A 686 7.35 -22.66 15.96
CA PHE A 686 7.29 -24.05 15.58
C PHE A 686 8.52 -24.75 16.12
N VAL A 687 8.26 -25.78 16.92
CA VAL A 687 9.29 -26.46 17.69
C VAL A 687 9.36 -27.92 17.28
N VAL A 688 10.57 -28.37 16.96
CA VAL A 688 10.89 -29.78 16.74
C VAL A 688 11.86 -30.22 17.82
N GLN A 689 11.49 -31.25 18.59
CA GLN A 689 12.36 -31.83 19.61
C GLN A 689 12.78 -33.23 19.25
N ALA A 690 14.08 -33.49 19.44
CA ALA A 690 14.68 -34.77 19.14
C ALA A 690 15.54 -35.27 20.29
N ARG A 691 15.51 -36.59 20.51
CA ARG A 691 16.32 -37.31 21.49
C ARG A 691 17.65 -37.70 20.85
N LYS A 692 18.76 -37.42 21.52
CA LYS A 692 20.12 -37.83 21.12
C LYS A 692 20.32 -39.30 21.48
N VAL A 693 20.65 -40.15 20.50
CA VAL A 693 20.67 -41.62 20.67
C VAL A 693 22.08 -42.18 20.78
N GLN A 694 23.03 -41.69 19.98
CA GLN A 694 24.43 -42.16 20.05
C GLN A 694 25.37 -41.16 19.39
N ALA A 695 26.54 -40.95 20.00
CA ALA A 695 27.70 -40.36 19.34
C ALA A 695 28.42 -41.49 18.57
N VAL A 696 28.44 -41.42 17.24
CA VAL A 696 29.20 -42.34 16.37
C VAL A 696 30.56 -41.75 16.06
#